data_AF-A0AAU9JLQ2-F1
#
_entry.id   AF-A0AAU9JLQ2-F1
#
_cell.length_a   1.000
_cell.length_b   1.000
_cell.length_c   1.000
_cell.angle_alpha   90.00
_cell.angle_beta   90.00
_cell.angle_gamma   90.00
#
_symmetry.space_group_name_H-M   'P 1'
#
loop_
_entity.id
_entity.type
_entity.pdbx_description
1 polymer ?
#
loop_
_entity_poly.entity_id
_entity_poly.type
_entity_poly.pdbx_seq_one_letter_code
_entity_poly.pdbx_strand_id
1 'polypeptide(L)'
;MEVLQAELIHIVSEFVSLRFQIPAIDESSDQELHAIFAIDKSGSMNGYPIEDARGAASSLVSKFRKMDIPVTIYTFSHVFEEMSSITSGYDEMIRKIEQLKGSGGTEFKNVILAMKEHILKENMKNVFCVWLSDGDDDDGLAFLTPLMEEFKAQMEEAKVSIAVHCIGFDEYHNADLLTRLSNSGTRPGTFQYVPDGGRIPVAVNNVYNLAFELSIWGKVYAEDQLYQILVQENLSTGKPEGMIYMSENHLGECSAELHQGSRVKNFQIETIRSDEFNLKEAIDLLLSFLSTKVLKTLETGTAGSRLRLREMENLIDEAERRLNDLYTQSQFFSPLWMMQITPFYNAGVELIGKFRELTEGDGNDLENLDVANLSAVANAIQLKKNLEVKIIKENKDAYFEFQLAEANINKAKGTVSTEHLRDKKRISNLECKISGSNIFDLISKGDCLCATFCVQRPQNLSRDPYGIAVTGVSADLISFDSFIESDLFTTKAGQIIQGRTGYRHGEMPPPASQACENLSDFPINALMPLYLCEEHWYISKNRIKSALGFTTQVDVFGYSPEQLAIIPYMLLIKTRESDGLPREIIGFIKEVCLQIYIDNRETYFEAFSKLLLLYISDPASRLPENIPNSKVFLCQISIAMEAGDLAEYKDIFKLIVEEEIRREFSRNAKNFSELCKELLEISTESQLKALGESLNKPNASYAEIYSSFARDFKEKGKAMEIEKFNFSDRIEVLSPFADESWGKVNAFLHTSNLKSELSYAGIDVNSLEDLGIITNEQKLAFLIECFGHTDEIRKVSIEKGEIANVFSPDECLVFIQKTYSGTVNRELAANKSKILYELQIKEGKERAETFKNTVDLEEAAGCLYGICQGHHTFNLFVDALKHKNVPLALEKAKMLTHGHYQGVKLVMDKNYGDGYALWTPNKKTFHKIWKNNMESGTMEQWKEAFPTKSEHIEKQYRRMAGEFVPYSKPKKNVVDPRHWEMKNKEQKVPRPKAVGNKRKNLVKKRKIDNRKKKRAPGRRAHERVEYAPAQPQNKGLFDRCRPF
;
A
#
# COMPACT_ATOMS: atom_id res chain seq x y z
N MET A 1 49.21 -24.73 -14.65
CA MET A 1 47.89 -24.56 -14.01
C MET A 1 47.77 -23.12 -13.59
N GLU A 2 46.59 -22.52 -13.69
CA GLU A 2 46.32 -21.21 -13.08
C GLU A 2 46.39 -21.37 -11.55
N VAL A 3 46.86 -20.34 -10.86
CA VAL A 3 47.02 -20.35 -9.40
C VAL A 3 45.88 -19.55 -8.76
N LEU A 4 45.23 -20.12 -7.75
CA LEU A 4 44.29 -19.44 -6.88
C LEU A 4 45.00 -19.07 -5.58
N GLN A 5 45.05 -17.78 -5.29
CA GLN A 5 45.48 -17.30 -3.98
C GLN A 5 44.34 -17.47 -2.99
N ALA A 6 44.57 -18.29 -1.96
CA ALA A 6 43.63 -18.56 -0.89
C ALA A 6 44.13 -17.98 0.44
N GLU A 7 43.30 -17.15 1.04
CA GLU A 7 43.47 -16.66 2.40
C GLU A 7 43.20 -17.79 3.39
N LEU A 8 44.17 -18.02 4.27
CA LEU A 8 44.11 -19.01 5.33
C LEU A 8 43.69 -18.34 6.63
N ILE A 9 42.57 -18.81 7.18
CA ILE A 9 41.95 -18.30 8.40
C ILE A 9 41.84 -19.44 9.41
N HIS A 10 42.39 -19.25 10.60
CA HIS A 10 42.31 -20.23 11.69
C HIS A 10 40.91 -20.20 12.34
N ILE A 11 40.29 -21.38 12.49
CA ILE A 11 38.94 -21.50 13.07
C ILE A 11 39.03 -21.98 14.51
N VAL A 12 39.45 -23.24 14.69
CA VAL A 12 39.46 -23.95 15.98
C VAL A 12 40.38 -25.18 15.90
N SER A 13 41.18 -25.45 16.94
CA SER A 13 42.17 -26.53 16.97
C SER A 13 43.07 -26.55 15.73
N GLU A 14 43.07 -27.64 14.97
CA GLU A 14 43.80 -27.84 13.72
C GLU A 14 42.97 -27.49 12.47
N PHE A 15 41.75 -26.97 12.62
CA PHE A 15 40.87 -26.69 11.50
C PHE A 15 41.01 -25.24 11.03
N VAL A 16 41.19 -25.09 9.72
CA VAL A 16 41.31 -23.83 9.01
C VAL A 16 40.23 -23.68 7.95
N SER A 17 39.94 -22.41 7.62
CA SER A 17 39.21 -22.04 6.42
C SER A 17 40.19 -21.56 5.35
N LEU A 18 40.04 -22.05 4.13
CA LEU A 18 40.65 -21.46 2.94
C LEU A 18 39.59 -20.67 2.18
N ARG A 19 39.84 -19.38 1.98
CA ARG A 19 38.96 -18.46 1.26
C ARG A 19 39.65 -17.91 0.03
N PHE A 20 39.05 -18.01 -1.14
CA PHE A 20 39.63 -17.48 -2.39
C PHE A 20 38.56 -16.90 -3.30
N GLN A 21 38.93 -15.88 -4.06
CA GLN A 21 38.07 -15.35 -5.10
C GLN A 21 37.96 -16.36 -6.24
N ILE A 22 36.73 -16.69 -6.65
CA ILE A 22 36.51 -17.57 -7.80
C ILE A 22 36.69 -16.72 -9.06
N PRO A 23 37.65 -17.05 -9.93
CA PRO A 23 37.85 -16.32 -11.18
C PRO A 23 36.66 -16.53 -12.11
N ALA A 24 36.29 -15.48 -12.85
CA ALA A 24 35.23 -15.57 -13.85
C ALA A 24 35.61 -16.60 -14.92
N ILE A 25 34.79 -17.63 -15.10
CA ILE A 25 34.94 -18.61 -16.17
C ILE A 25 34.18 -18.09 -17.43
N ASP A 26 34.52 -16.86 -17.85
CA ASP A 26 33.91 -16.02 -18.91
C ASP A 26 32.38 -15.75 -18.83
N GLU A 27 31.97 -14.50 -19.09
CA GLU A 27 30.64 -13.91 -18.79
C GLU A 27 29.46 -14.32 -19.68
N SER A 28 29.55 -15.32 -20.57
CA SER A 28 28.59 -15.47 -21.68
C SER A 28 27.77 -16.77 -21.72
N SER A 29 27.07 -17.11 -20.65
CA SER A 29 25.74 -17.76 -20.79
C SER A 29 24.97 -17.65 -19.47
N ASP A 30 23.89 -16.87 -19.45
CA ASP A 30 22.80 -17.07 -18.51
C ASP A 30 22.39 -18.54 -18.60
N GLN A 31 22.75 -19.34 -17.59
CA GLN A 31 22.27 -20.71 -17.51
C GLN A 31 20.84 -20.65 -16.98
N GLU A 32 19.90 -20.94 -17.86
CA GLU A 32 18.46 -20.97 -17.59
C GLU A 32 18.19 -21.88 -16.38
N LEU A 33 17.86 -21.26 -15.24
CA LEU A 33 17.51 -21.95 -14.01
C LEU A 33 16.15 -22.62 -14.20
N HIS A 34 16.04 -23.91 -13.86
CA HIS A 34 14.78 -24.64 -13.87
C HIS A 34 14.40 -25.05 -12.44
N ALA A 35 13.18 -24.73 -12.02
CA ALA A 35 12.68 -25.08 -10.70
C ALA A 35 11.79 -26.33 -10.75
N ILE A 36 12.07 -27.31 -9.89
CA ILE A 36 11.33 -28.56 -9.76
C ILE A 36 10.75 -28.66 -8.34
N PHE A 37 9.44 -28.92 -8.23
CA PHE A 37 8.77 -29.16 -6.96
C PHE A 37 8.17 -30.55 -6.91
N ALA A 38 8.60 -31.37 -5.94
CA ALA A 38 8.00 -32.66 -5.65
C ALA A 38 7.08 -32.50 -4.43
N ILE A 39 5.78 -32.71 -4.62
CA ILE A 39 4.76 -32.54 -3.58
C ILE A 39 4.10 -33.89 -3.30
N ASP A 40 4.30 -34.38 -2.09
CA ASP A 40 3.61 -35.54 -1.58
C ASP A 40 2.11 -35.24 -1.40
N LYS A 41 1.27 -36.16 -1.86
CA LYS A 41 -0.18 -36.14 -1.67
C LYS A 41 -0.68 -37.46 -1.06
N SER A 42 0.14 -38.16 -0.29
CA SER A 42 -0.21 -39.36 0.46
C SER A 42 -1.32 -39.11 1.50
N GLY A 43 -1.82 -40.19 2.12
CA GLY A 43 -2.90 -40.11 3.10
C GLY A 43 -2.53 -39.36 4.38
N SER A 44 -1.27 -39.43 4.81
CA SER A 44 -0.71 -38.73 5.97
C SER A 44 -0.68 -37.21 5.79
N MET A 45 -0.63 -36.72 4.54
CA MET A 45 -0.72 -35.30 4.20
C MET A 45 -2.07 -34.64 4.55
N ASN A 46 -3.11 -35.42 4.85
CA ASN A 46 -4.47 -34.91 4.94
C ASN A 46 -4.64 -33.91 6.12
N GLY A 47 -5.44 -32.86 5.90
CA GLY A 47 -5.65 -31.78 6.87
C GLY A 47 -4.70 -30.60 6.66
N TYR A 48 -4.07 -30.12 7.73
CA TYR A 48 -3.21 -28.92 7.68
C TYR A 48 -1.96 -29.07 6.79
N PRO A 49 -1.25 -30.21 6.72
CA PRO A 49 -0.04 -30.33 5.90
C PRO A 49 -0.28 -30.10 4.41
N ILE A 50 -1.30 -30.72 3.80
CA ILE A 50 -1.64 -30.48 2.39
C ILE A 50 -2.18 -29.07 2.13
N GLU A 51 -2.89 -28.47 3.10
CA GLU A 51 -3.29 -27.06 3.01
C GLU A 51 -2.08 -26.11 2.93
N ASP A 52 -1.10 -26.35 3.79
CA ASP A 52 0.12 -25.57 3.85
C ASP A 52 1.04 -25.83 2.65
N ALA A 53 1.17 -27.08 2.20
CA ALA A 53 1.91 -27.44 1.00
C ALA A 53 1.33 -26.76 -0.26
N ARG A 54 -0.01 -26.70 -0.38
CA ARG A 54 -0.69 -25.96 -1.46
C ARG A 54 -0.37 -24.47 -1.41
N GLY A 55 -0.48 -23.85 -0.23
CA GLY A 55 -0.15 -22.44 -0.03
C GLY A 55 1.30 -22.13 -0.38
N ALA A 56 2.24 -23.00 0.03
CA ALA A 56 3.66 -22.86 -0.23
C ALA A 56 3.99 -23.01 -1.72
N ALA A 57 3.49 -24.07 -2.37
CA ALA A 57 3.72 -24.32 -3.80
C ALA A 57 3.12 -23.22 -4.69
N SER A 58 1.88 -22.77 -4.43
CA SER A 58 1.26 -21.67 -5.18
C SER A 58 2.02 -20.35 -5.01
N SER A 59 2.54 -20.08 -3.81
CA SER A 59 3.39 -18.92 -3.53
C SER A 59 4.70 -18.98 -4.32
N LEU A 60 5.39 -20.12 -4.32
CA LEU A 60 6.61 -20.33 -5.10
C LEU A 60 6.40 -20.16 -6.60
N VAL A 61 5.40 -20.84 -7.17
CA VAL A 61 5.06 -20.74 -8.59
C VAL A 61 4.79 -19.27 -8.97
N SER A 62 4.10 -18.53 -8.12
CA SER A 62 3.84 -17.10 -8.32
C SER A 62 5.11 -16.24 -8.24
N LYS A 63 6.07 -16.62 -7.39
CA LYS A 63 7.38 -15.94 -7.31
C LYS A 63 8.24 -16.23 -8.55
N PHE A 64 8.36 -17.49 -8.96
CA PHE A 64 9.10 -17.88 -10.15
C PHE A 64 8.51 -17.31 -11.43
N ARG A 65 7.17 -17.22 -11.53
CA ARG A 65 6.47 -16.52 -12.62
C ARG A 65 6.90 -15.06 -12.78
N LYS A 66 7.17 -14.34 -11.69
CA LYS A 66 7.57 -12.91 -11.77
C LYS A 66 8.95 -12.71 -12.37
N MET A 67 9.79 -13.75 -12.37
CA MET A 67 11.14 -13.71 -12.93
C MET A 67 11.26 -14.54 -14.21
N ASP A 68 10.14 -15.02 -14.75
CA ASP A 68 10.08 -15.83 -15.97
C ASP A 68 10.92 -17.13 -15.90
N ILE A 69 11.04 -17.71 -14.70
CA ILE A 69 11.77 -18.96 -14.48
C ILE A 69 10.83 -20.16 -14.69
N PRO A 70 11.17 -21.12 -15.58
CA PRO A 70 10.40 -22.32 -15.77
C PRO A 70 10.27 -23.17 -14.50
N VAL A 71 9.04 -23.63 -14.24
CA VAL A 71 8.67 -24.50 -13.13
C VAL A 71 8.07 -25.82 -13.61
N THR A 72 8.45 -26.91 -12.96
CA THR A 72 7.82 -28.24 -13.07
C THR A 72 7.39 -28.72 -11.68
N ILE A 73 6.19 -29.28 -11.59
CA ILE A 73 5.65 -29.86 -10.36
C ILE A 73 5.36 -31.34 -10.58
N TYR A 74 5.94 -32.17 -9.74
CA TYR A 74 5.61 -33.58 -9.58
C TYR A 74 4.73 -33.73 -8.35
N THR A 75 3.54 -34.29 -8.52
CA THR A 75 2.69 -34.66 -7.39
C THR A 75 2.63 -36.17 -7.32
N PHE A 76 2.84 -36.73 -6.13
CA PHE A 76 3.02 -38.17 -5.99
C PHE A 76 2.30 -38.73 -4.75
N SER A 77 1.79 -39.94 -4.92
CA SER A 77 1.34 -40.85 -3.87
C SER A 77 1.60 -42.27 -4.41
N HIS A 78 0.56 -43.08 -4.60
CA HIS A 78 0.57 -44.23 -5.52
C HIS A 78 0.28 -43.83 -6.98
N VAL A 79 -0.09 -42.56 -7.20
CA VAL A 79 -0.35 -41.98 -8.52
C VAL A 79 0.60 -40.81 -8.74
N PHE A 80 1.42 -40.91 -9.78
CA PHE A 80 2.34 -39.86 -10.22
C PHE A 80 1.67 -38.96 -11.27
N GLU A 81 1.78 -37.64 -11.08
CA GLU A 81 1.34 -36.63 -12.05
C GLU A 81 2.40 -35.55 -12.22
N GLU A 82 2.68 -35.18 -13.47
CA GLU A 82 3.59 -34.11 -13.84
C GLU A 82 2.82 -32.89 -14.39
N MET A 83 3.24 -31.69 -13.98
CA MET A 83 2.76 -30.43 -14.52
C MET A 83 3.95 -29.52 -14.84
N SER A 84 4.01 -28.99 -16.05
CA SER A 84 5.05 -28.02 -16.45
C SER A 84 4.44 -26.68 -16.82
N SER A 85 5.08 -25.60 -16.37
CA SER A 85 4.70 -24.23 -16.70
C SER A 85 4.89 -23.93 -18.20
N ILE A 86 5.84 -24.62 -18.85
CA ILE A 86 6.09 -24.51 -20.29
C ILE A 86 4.93 -25.11 -21.09
N THR A 87 4.39 -26.24 -20.66
CA THR A 87 3.32 -26.95 -21.40
C THR A 87 1.92 -26.48 -21.03
N SER A 88 1.66 -26.23 -19.74
CA SER A 88 0.32 -25.96 -19.20
C SER A 88 0.11 -24.49 -18.77
N GLY A 89 1.18 -23.70 -18.64
CA GLY A 89 1.12 -22.33 -18.13
C GLY A 89 0.96 -22.23 -16.60
N TYR A 90 1.42 -21.11 -16.03
CA TYR A 90 1.40 -20.87 -14.58
C TYR A 90 -0.01 -20.84 -13.97
N ASP A 91 -1.00 -20.29 -14.67
CA ASP A 91 -2.37 -20.15 -14.15
C ASP A 91 -3.08 -21.52 -14.01
N GLU A 92 -2.88 -22.43 -14.97
CA GLU A 92 -3.44 -23.79 -14.86
C GLU A 92 -2.76 -24.59 -13.76
N MET A 93 -1.43 -24.44 -13.63
CA MET A 93 -0.63 -25.07 -12.58
C MET A 93 -1.12 -24.65 -11.19
N ILE A 94 -1.26 -23.35 -10.92
CA ILE A 94 -1.77 -22.84 -9.62
C ILE A 94 -3.17 -23.40 -9.34
N ARG A 95 -4.06 -23.43 -10.35
CA ARG A 95 -5.41 -23.98 -10.19
C ARG A 95 -5.39 -25.46 -9.81
N LYS A 96 -4.48 -26.26 -10.40
CA LYS A 96 -4.34 -27.69 -10.07
C LYS A 96 -3.75 -27.89 -8.67
N ILE A 97 -2.75 -27.10 -8.27
CA ILE A 97 -2.21 -27.11 -6.90
C ILE A 97 -3.31 -26.85 -5.88
N GLU A 98 -4.13 -25.82 -6.08
CA GLU A 98 -5.22 -25.48 -5.14
C GLU A 98 -6.24 -26.62 -4.96
N GLN A 99 -6.32 -27.57 -5.90
CA GLN A 99 -7.23 -28.71 -5.89
C GLN A 99 -6.63 -29.99 -5.28
N LEU A 100 -5.35 -30.00 -4.91
CA LEU A 100 -4.69 -31.17 -4.33
C LEU A 100 -5.36 -31.62 -3.02
N LYS A 101 -5.44 -32.94 -2.85
CA LYS A 101 -5.97 -33.60 -1.65
C LYS A 101 -5.04 -34.75 -1.28
N GLY A 102 -4.77 -34.91 0.02
CA GLY A 102 -4.00 -36.03 0.54
C GLY A 102 -4.81 -37.33 0.48
N SER A 103 -4.30 -38.34 -0.23
CA SER A 103 -4.83 -39.71 -0.29
C SER A 103 -3.85 -40.69 -0.94
N GLY A 104 -3.75 -41.91 -0.40
CA GLY A 104 -2.95 -43.01 -0.97
C GLY A 104 -1.66 -43.30 -0.19
N GLY A 105 -0.85 -44.25 -0.69
CA GLY A 105 0.52 -44.51 -0.23
C GLY A 105 1.54 -43.54 -0.81
N THR A 106 2.83 -43.84 -0.73
CA THR A 106 3.91 -42.92 -1.09
C THR A 106 5.01 -43.64 -1.89
N GLU A 107 5.30 -43.18 -3.11
CA GLU A 107 6.27 -43.80 -4.02
C GLU A 107 7.27 -42.77 -4.60
N PHE A 108 8.44 -42.65 -3.98
CA PHE A 108 9.51 -41.70 -4.35
C PHE A 108 10.20 -42.08 -5.66
N LYS A 109 10.33 -43.38 -5.93
CA LYS A 109 11.03 -43.94 -7.09
C LYS A 109 10.58 -43.31 -8.41
N ASN A 110 9.28 -43.20 -8.61
CA ASN A 110 8.71 -42.67 -9.85
C ASN A 110 9.09 -41.20 -10.07
N VAL A 111 9.15 -40.41 -8.99
CA VAL A 111 9.57 -39.00 -9.06
C VAL A 111 11.05 -38.88 -9.40
N ILE A 112 11.92 -39.66 -8.76
CA ILE A 112 13.37 -39.59 -9.02
C ILE A 112 13.67 -40.00 -10.48
N LEU A 113 13.04 -41.08 -10.98
CA LEU A 113 13.22 -41.51 -12.36
C LEU A 113 12.67 -40.49 -13.37
N ALA A 114 11.47 -39.94 -13.13
CA ALA A 114 10.89 -38.93 -14.01
C ALA A 114 11.72 -37.64 -14.04
N MET A 115 12.21 -37.19 -12.87
CA MET A 115 13.09 -36.04 -12.76
C MET A 115 14.40 -36.27 -13.54
N LYS A 116 15.00 -37.45 -13.40
CA LYS A 116 16.21 -37.87 -14.14
C LYS A 116 16.00 -37.80 -15.65
N GLU A 117 14.95 -38.43 -16.15
CA GLU A 117 14.63 -38.45 -17.58
C GLU A 117 14.36 -37.03 -18.11
N HIS A 118 13.61 -36.22 -17.36
CA HIS A 118 13.27 -34.86 -17.75
C HIS A 118 14.51 -33.96 -17.85
N ILE A 119 15.37 -33.98 -16.83
CA ILE A 119 16.61 -33.18 -16.79
C ILE A 119 17.52 -33.52 -17.96
N LEU A 120 17.72 -34.83 -18.22
CA LEU A 120 18.61 -35.29 -19.29
C LEU A 120 18.04 -35.01 -20.68
N LYS A 121 16.73 -35.24 -20.88
CA LYS A 121 16.05 -35.05 -22.17
C LYS A 121 16.02 -33.58 -22.59
N GLU A 122 15.72 -32.68 -21.67
CA GLU A 122 15.68 -31.23 -21.94
C GLU A 122 17.07 -30.58 -21.77
N ASN A 123 18.11 -31.38 -21.49
CA ASN A 123 19.50 -30.94 -21.33
C ASN A 123 19.66 -29.79 -20.32
N MET A 124 18.90 -29.84 -19.22
CA MET A 124 18.95 -28.82 -18.18
C MET A 124 20.33 -28.79 -17.52
N LYS A 125 20.85 -27.59 -17.24
CA LYS A 125 22.19 -27.42 -16.64
C LYS A 125 22.17 -26.86 -15.23
N ASN A 126 21.12 -26.13 -14.85
CA ASN A 126 20.97 -25.57 -13.52
C ASN A 126 19.55 -25.88 -13.00
N VAL A 127 19.47 -26.74 -11.99
CA VAL A 127 18.20 -27.24 -11.45
C VAL A 127 18.13 -26.94 -9.97
N PHE A 128 16.99 -26.41 -9.54
CA PHE A 128 16.65 -26.21 -8.13
C PHE A 128 15.45 -27.10 -7.80
N CYS A 129 15.63 -28.06 -6.90
CA CYS A 129 14.61 -29.04 -6.56
C CYS A 129 14.19 -28.90 -5.10
N VAL A 130 12.88 -28.87 -4.83
CA VAL A 130 12.32 -28.88 -3.47
C VAL A 130 11.30 -30.00 -3.32
N TRP A 131 11.48 -30.83 -2.30
CA TRP A 131 10.60 -31.92 -1.90
C TRP A 131 9.80 -31.54 -0.65
N LEU A 132 8.48 -31.76 -0.69
CA LEU A 132 7.57 -31.64 0.44
C LEU A 132 7.00 -33.03 0.72
N SER A 133 7.46 -33.72 1.77
CA SER A 133 6.99 -35.06 2.14
C SER A 133 7.30 -35.33 3.61
N ASP A 134 6.52 -36.20 4.25
CA ASP A 134 6.85 -36.79 5.55
C ASP A 134 7.91 -37.90 5.44
N GLY A 135 8.32 -38.31 4.23
CA GLY A 135 9.45 -39.22 4.05
C GLY A 135 9.14 -40.70 4.36
N ASP A 136 7.88 -41.09 4.48
CA ASP A 136 7.54 -42.51 4.47
C ASP A 136 7.44 -42.99 3.01
N ASP A 137 8.14 -44.06 2.64
CA ASP A 137 8.13 -44.62 1.28
C ASP A 137 7.81 -46.12 1.38
N ASP A 138 6.86 -46.58 0.55
CA ASP A 138 6.33 -47.94 0.61
C ASP A 138 7.41 -49.01 0.28
N ASP A 139 8.47 -48.67 -0.47
CA ASP A 139 9.57 -49.58 -0.84
C ASP A 139 10.76 -49.53 0.16
N GLY A 140 10.83 -48.48 0.98
CA GLY A 140 11.82 -48.31 2.04
C GLY A 140 13.23 -47.88 1.59
N LEU A 141 14.04 -47.45 2.57
CA LEU A 141 15.32 -46.78 2.34
C LEU A 141 16.38 -47.62 1.59
N ALA A 142 16.40 -48.93 1.85
CA ALA A 142 17.40 -49.84 1.25
C ALA A 142 17.24 -49.95 -0.28
N PHE A 143 16.02 -49.78 -0.78
CA PHE A 143 15.74 -49.80 -2.22
C PHE A 143 16.03 -48.44 -2.88
N LEU A 144 15.75 -47.34 -2.18
CA LEU A 144 15.94 -45.99 -2.72
C LEU A 144 17.40 -45.53 -2.73
N THR A 145 18.24 -45.96 -1.78
CA THR A 145 19.63 -45.48 -1.67
C THR A 145 20.46 -45.70 -2.95
N PRO A 146 20.49 -46.91 -3.56
CA PRO A 146 21.22 -47.11 -4.83
C PRO A 146 20.69 -46.23 -5.97
N LEU A 147 19.39 -45.94 -5.97
CA LEU A 147 18.75 -45.11 -6.99
C LEU A 147 19.11 -43.63 -6.85
N MET A 148 19.24 -43.13 -5.61
CA MET A 148 19.75 -41.78 -5.32
C MET A 148 21.23 -41.63 -5.70
N GLU A 149 22.05 -42.65 -5.43
CA GLU A 149 23.47 -42.68 -5.82
C GLU A 149 23.64 -42.71 -7.34
N GLU A 150 22.86 -43.55 -8.04
CA GLU A 150 22.84 -43.59 -9.50
C GLU A 150 22.40 -42.24 -10.10
N PHE A 151 21.35 -41.63 -9.53
CA PHE A 151 20.89 -40.31 -9.92
C PHE A 151 22.01 -39.28 -9.82
N LYS A 152 22.70 -39.22 -8.67
CA LYS A 152 23.81 -38.29 -8.43
C LYS A 152 24.94 -38.48 -9.44
N ALA A 153 25.40 -39.72 -9.64
CA ALA A 153 26.49 -40.03 -10.56
C ALA A 153 26.16 -39.62 -12.00
N GLN A 154 24.92 -39.84 -12.46
CA GLN A 154 24.47 -39.44 -13.79
C GLN A 154 24.35 -37.92 -13.94
N MET A 155 23.90 -37.20 -12.90
CA MET A 155 23.89 -35.75 -12.92
C MET A 155 25.31 -35.16 -12.96
N GLU A 156 26.27 -35.76 -12.24
CA GLU A 156 27.68 -35.39 -12.31
C GLU A 156 28.26 -35.63 -13.71
N GLU A 157 28.01 -36.80 -14.32
CA GLU A 157 28.45 -37.15 -15.68
C GLU A 157 27.85 -36.21 -16.73
N ALA A 158 26.57 -35.88 -16.61
CA ALA A 158 25.86 -34.95 -17.49
C ALA A 158 26.20 -33.46 -17.23
N LYS A 159 27.06 -33.19 -16.22
CA LYS A 159 27.50 -31.86 -15.78
C LYS A 159 26.32 -30.95 -15.42
N VAL A 160 25.35 -31.51 -14.71
CA VAL A 160 24.16 -30.79 -14.21
C VAL A 160 24.45 -30.28 -12.82
N SER A 161 24.19 -28.99 -12.59
CA SER A 161 24.22 -28.37 -11.26
C SER A 161 22.82 -28.49 -10.64
N ILE A 162 22.61 -29.44 -9.73
CA ILE A 162 21.32 -29.67 -9.08
C ILE A 162 21.47 -29.62 -7.56
N ALA A 163 20.64 -28.79 -6.92
CA ALA A 163 20.47 -28.78 -5.47
C ALA A 163 19.10 -29.39 -5.13
N VAL A 164 19.09 -30.36 -4.21
CA VAL A 164 17.87 -31.05 -3.75
C VAL A 164 17.58 -30.67 -2.31
N HIS A 165 16.49 -29.97 -2.07
CA HIS A 165 16.08 -29.56 -0.73
C HIS A 165 14.85 -30.36 -0.31
N CYS A 166 14.83 -30.83 0.94
CA CYS A 166 13.75 -31.63 1.48
C CYS A 166 13.14 -30.92 2.68
N ILE A 167 11.81 -30.85 2.73
CA ILE A 167 11.06 -30.29 3.85
C ILE A 167 10.17 -31.39 4.40
N GLY A 168 10.57 -31.89 5.57
CA GLY A 168 9.83 -32.87 6.37
C GLY A 168 8.84 -32.20 7.30
N PHE A 169 7.70 -32.85 7.55
CA PHE A 169 6.69 -32.42 8.52
C PHE A 169 6.08 -33.66 9.17
N ASP A 170 5.44 -33.46 10.33
CA ASP A 170 4.93 -34.53 11.22
C ASP A 170 6.04 -35.20 12.07
N GLU A 171 5.70 -35.64 13.28
CA GLU A 171 6.60 -36.30 14.23
C GLU A 171 7.11 -37.66 13.74
N TYR A 172 6.37 -38.32 12.83
CA TYR A 172 6.68 -39.63 12.27
C TYR A 172 7.54 -39.59 11.00
N HIS A 173 8.01 -38.41 10.58
CA HIS A 173 8.73 -38.30 9.32
C HIS A 173 10.03 -39.11 9.29
N ASN A 174 10.49 -39.60 8.14
CA ASN A 174 11.78 -40.31 8.06
C ASN A 174 12.95 -39.33 7.79
N ALA A 175 13.62 -38.89 8.85
CA ALA A 175 14.72 -37.93 8.76
C ALA A 175 15.93 -38.49 8.00
N ASP A 176 16.21 -39.79 8.13
CA ASP A 176 17.33 -40.45 7.43
C ASP A 176 17.09 -40.46 5.91
N LEU A 177 15.89 -40.85 5.48
CA LEU A 177 15.52 -40.83 4.05
C LEU A 177 15.61 -39.41 3.47
N LEU A 178 14.98 -38.43 4.12
CA LEU A 178 14.94 -37.06 3.61
C LEU A 178 16.32 -36.38 3.63
N THR A 179 17.18 -36.71 4.60
CA THR A 179 18.57 -36.26 4.62
C THR A 179 19.35 -36.83 3.45
N ARG A 180 19.28 -38.16 3.22
CA ARG A 180 19.94 -38.81 2.08
C ARG A 180 19.43 -38.31 0.73
N LEU A 181 18.13 -38.07 0.62
CA LEU A 181 17.52 -37.49 -0.58
C LEU A 181 18.05 -36.08 -0.86
N SER A 182 18.17 -35.24 0.17
CA SER A 182 18.74 -33.90 -0.01
C SER A 182 20.19 -33.93 -0.50
N ASN A 183 20.94 -34.99 -0.18
CA ASN A 183 22.32 -35.21 -0.61
C ASN A 183 22.47 -35.91 -1.98
N SER A 184 21.35 -36.28 -2.62
CA SER A 184 21.35 -36.89 -3.96
C SER A 184 21.68 -35.90 -5.09
N GLY A 185 21.68 -34.60 -4.80
CA GLY A 185 22.11 -33.56 -5.74
C GLY A 185 23.62 -33.51 -5.97
N THR A 186 24.04 -32.79 -7.01
CA THR A 186 25.46 -32.48 -7.28
C THR A 186 25.96 -31.30 -6.46
N ARG A 187 25.04 -30.40 -6.06
CA ARG A 187 25.27 -29.34 -5.06
C ARG A 187 24.72 -29.77 -3.70
N PRO A 188 25.27 -29.23 -2.59
CA PRO A 188 24.72 -29.45 -1.26
C PRO A 188 23.24 -29.07 -1.18
N GLY A 189 22.42 -30.03 -0.75
CA GLY A 189 21.01 -29.83 -0.44
C GLY A 189 20.80 -29.52 1.03
N THR A 190 19.54 -29.31 1.42
CA THR A 190 19.18 -29.10 2.84
C THR A 190 17.95 -29.89 3.21
N PHE A 191 17.97 -30.55 4.36
CA PHE A 191 16.78 -31.10 5.00
C PHE A 191 16.27 -30.17 6.11
N GLN A 192 15.01 -29.77 6.06
CA GLN A 192 14.37 -28.95 7.09
C GLN A 192 13.17 -29.68 7.68
N TYR A 193 13.15 -29.82 9.01
CA TYR A 193 11.99 -30.34 9.73
C TYR A 193 11.05 -29.22 10.15
N VAL A 194 9.75 -29.39 9.87
CA VAL A 194 8.67 -28.51 10.33
C VAL A 194 7.98 -29.21 11.52
N PRO A 195 8.23 -28.76 12.77
CA PRO A 195 7.65 -29.38 13.95
C PRO A 195 6.14 -29.09 14.06
N ASP A 196 5.47 -29.79 14.96
CA ASP A 196 4.04 -29.60 15.24
C ASP A 196 3.69 -28.13 15.57
N GLY A 197 2.71 -27.59 14.83
CA GLY A 197 2.33 -26.17 14.89
C GLY A 197 3.21 -25.22 14.05
N GLY A 198 4.28 -25.74 13.43
CA GLY A 198 5.06 -25.09 12.39
C GLY A 198 4.29 -24.96 11.07
N ARG A 199 4.82 -24.18 10.12
CA ARG A 199 4.16 -23.87 8.83
C ARG A 199 5.10 -24.15 7.65
N ILE A 200 4.70 -25.03 6.73
CA ILE A 200 5.49 -25.39 5.53
C ILE A 200 5.87 -24.15 4.68
N PRO A 201 4.99 -23.14 4.47
CA PRO A 201 5.35 -21.94 3.72
C PRO A 201 6.58 -21.19 4.25
N VAL A 202 6.86 -21.27 5.56
CA VAL A 202 8.04 -20.61 6.16
C VAL A 202 9.31 -21.35 5.73
N ALA A 203 9.35 -22.67 5.89
CA ALA A 203 10.47 -23.51 5.46
C ALA A 203 10.72 -23.36 3.94
N VAL A 204 9.65 -23.36 3.13
CA VAL A 204 9.73 -23.15 1.69
C VAL A 204 10.32 -21.78 1.32
N ASN A 205 9.93 -20.72 2.04
CA ASN A 205 10.50 -19.39 1.81
C ASN A 205 11.98 -19.30 2.18
N ASN A 206 12.42 -20.08 3.18
CA ASN A 206 13.83 -20.16 3.56
C ASN A 206 14.65 -20.78 2.43
N VAL A 207 14.17 -21.89 1.85
CA VAL A 207 14.82 -22.61 0.75
C VAL A 207 14.75 -21.84 -0.58
N TYR A 208 13.68 -21.08 -0.85
CA TYR A 208 13.52 -20.30 -2.09
C TYR A 208 14.72 -19.40 -2.41
N ASN A 209 15.38 -18.83 -1.41
CA ASN A 209 16.53 -17.95 -1.66
C ASN A 209 17.76 -18.73 -2.17
N LEU A 210 17.86 -20.03 -1.86
CA LEU A 210 18.94 -20.91 -2.34
C LEU A 210 18.84 -21.17 -3.86
N ALA A 211 17.66 -20.95 -4.46
CA ALA A 211 17.46 -21.13 -5.90
C ALA A 211 18.35 -20.24 -6.77
N PHE A 212 18.77 -19.08 -6.25
CA PHE A 212 19.61 -18.10 -6.96
C PHE A 212 21.08 -18.16 -6.55
N GLU A 213 21.47 -19.15 -5.73
CA GLU A 213 22.89 -19.39 -5.50
C GLU A 213 23.56 -19.77 -6.82
N LEU A 214 24.79 -19.29 -6.98
CA LEU A 214 25.54 -19.39 -8.24
C LEU A 214 25.59 -20.86 -8.71
N SER A 215 25.47 -21.09 -10.02
CA SER A 215 25.56 -22.44 -10.61
C SER A 215 26.96 -23.05 -10.53
N ILE A 216 27.91 -22.32 -9.93
CA ILE A 216 29.30 -22.73 -9.73
C ILE A 216 29.35 -23.70 -8.55
N TRP A 217 30.01 -24.84 -8.75
CA TRP A 217 30.38 -25.75 -7.67
C TRP A 217 31.79 -26.27 -7.91
N GLY A 218 32.45 -26.80 -6.89
CA GLY A 218 33.77 -27.36 -7.08
C GLY A 218 34.26 -28.18 -5.92
N LYS A 219 35.41 -28.82 -6.14
CA LYS A 219 36.05 -29.74 -5.21
C LYS A 219 37.53 -29.39 -5.09
N VAL A 220 38.12 -29.60 -3.93
CA VAL A 220 39.56 -29.51 -3.70
C VAL A 220 40.11 -30.87 -3.35
N TYR A 221 41.15 -31.23 -4.07
CA TYR A 221 41.95 -32.42 -3.85
C TYR A 221 43.16 -32.01 -3.02
N ALA A 222 43.26 -32.58 -1.84
CA ALA A 222 44.39 -32.41 -0.93
C ALA A 222 44.81 -33.80 -0.46
N GLU A 223 45.96 -34.27 -0.92
CA GLU A 223 46.44 -35.63 -0.70
C GLU A 223 45.39 -36.69 -1.12
N ASP A 224 44.94 -37.53 -0.19
CA ASP A 224 43.90 -38.56 -0.40
C ASP A 224 42.49 -38.09 0.02
N GLN A 225 42.31 -36.81 0.33
CA GLN A 225 41.05 -36.24 0.79
C GLN A 225 40.41 -35.31 -0.23
N LEU A 226 39.07 -35.38 -0.30
CA LEU A 226 38.26 -34.54 -1.16
C LEU A 226 37.43 -33.58 -0.32
N TYR A 227 37.62 -32.29 -0.58
CA TYR A 227 36.90 -31.20 0.08
C TYR A 227 35.92 -30.55 -0.89
N GLN A 228 34.70 -30.25 -0.44
CA GLN A 228 33.76 -29.47 -1.25
C GLN A 228 34.01 -27.98 -1.07
N ILE A 229 33.89 -27.23 -2.16
CA ILE A 229 33.97 -25.77 -2.15
C ILE A 229 32.58 -25.22 -1.86
N LEU A 230 32.45 -24.50 -0.74
CA LEU A 230 31.27 -23.71 -0.42
C LEU A 230 31.36 -22.39 -1.20
N VAL A 231 30.47 -22.20 -2.16
CA VAL A 231 30.44 -20.99 -2.99
C VAL A 231 29.51 -19.97 -2.34
N GLN A 232 30.03 -18.79 -2.05
CA GLN A 232 29.27 -17.65 -1.54
C GLN A 232 29.54 -16.41 -2.39
N GLU A 233 28.64 -15.44 -2.38
CA GLU A 233 28.86 -14.16 -3.02
C GLU A 233 29.53 -13.21 -2.03
N ASN A 234 30.67 -12.63 -2.40
CA ASN A 234 31.35 -11.64 -1.59
C ASN A 234 30.54 -10.34 -1.60
N LEU A 235 30.01 -9.94 -0.44
CA LEU A 235 29.09 -8.80 -0.30
C LEU A 235 29.71 -7.45 -0.71
N SER A 236 31.02 -7.30 -0.53
CA SER A 236 31.76 -6.08 -0.87
C SER A 236 31.99 -5.95 -2.38
N THR A 237 32.39 -7.05 -3.02
CA THR A 237 32.80 -7.04 -4.44
C THR A 237 31.72 -7.52 -5.41
N GLY A 238 30.67 -8.18 -4.92
CA GLY A 238 29.64 -8.85 -5.73
C GLY A 238 30.17 -10.06 -6.53
N LYS A 239 31.41 -10.47 -6.30
CA LYS A 239 32.05 -11.58 -7.02
C LYS A 239 31.90 -12.89 -6.25
N PRO A 240 31.87 -14.04 -6.95
CA PRO A 240 31.90 -15.34 -6.29
C PRO A 240 33.18 -15.54 -5.50
N GLU A 241 33.02 -16.16 -4.34
CA GLU A 241 34.08 -16.53 -3.42
C GLU A 241 33.90 -17.99 -3.02
N GLY A 242 34.99 -18.74 -3.06
CA GLY A 242 35.06 -20.13 -2.63
C GLY A 242 35.60 -20.20 -1.22
N MET A 243 34.96 -21.02 -0.39
CA MET A 243 35.36 -21.27 0.99
C MET A 243 35.43 -22.77 1.25
N ILE A 244 36.46 -23.21 1.97
CA ILE A 244 36.67 -24.62 2.29
C ILE A 244 37.06 -24.75 3.75
N TYR A 245 36.54 -25.78 4.42
CA TYR A 245 36.97 -26.18 5.75
C TYR A 245 37.84 -27.43 5.69
N MET A 246 39.09 -27.34 6.14
CA MET A 246 40.03 -28.45 6.14
C MET A 246 40.93 -28.47 7.37
N SER A 247 41.62 -29.58 7.60
CA SER A 247 42.65 -29.68 8.64
C SER A 247 43.93 -29.04 8.12
N GLU A 248 44.66 -28.33 9.00
CA GLU A 248 45.99 -27.79 8.73
C GLU A 248 46.97 -28.87 8.26
N ASN A 249 46.77 -30.10 8.72
CA ASN A 249 47.59 -31.25 8.33
C ASN A 249 47.46 -31.59 6.85
N HIS A 250 46.43 -31.12 6.15
CA HIS A 250 46.19 -31.40 4.73
C HIS A 250 46.50 -30.21 3.81
N LEU A 251 47.14 -29.14 4.32
CA LEU A 251 47.52 -27.94 3.56
C LEU A 251 48.70 -28.14 2.58
N GLY A 252 49.02 -29.39 2.22
CA GLY A 252 50.10 -29.74 1.29
C GLY A 252 49.81 -29.29 -0.16
N GLU A 253 50.09 -30.14 -1.15
CA GLU A 253 49.74 -29.82 -2.55
C GLU A 253 48.22 -29.89 -2.76
N CYS A 254 47.56 -28.73 -2.70
CA CYS A 254 46.11 -28.61 -2.92
C CYS A 254 45.80 -28.17 -4.36
N SER A 255 44.86 -28.87 -5.01
CA SER A 255 44.33 -28.47 -6.33
C SER A 255 42.81 -28.35 -6.30
N ALA A 256 42.27 -27.32 -6.94
CA ALA A 256 40.83 -27.06 -7.03
C ALA A 256 40.29 -27.35 -8.43
N GLU A 257 39.20 -28.11 -8.50
CA GLU A 257 38.40 -28.31 -9.70
C GLU A 257 37.10 -27.51 -9.57
N LEU A 258 36.90 -26.52 -10.44
CA LEU A 258 35.72 -25.66 -10.47
C LEU A 258 34.87 -25.97 -11.70
N HIS A 259 33.58 -26.17 -11.48
CA HIS A 259 32.57 -26.46 -12.49
C HIS A 259 31.60 -25.29 -12.62
N GLN A 260 31.32 -24.86 -13.86
CA GLN A 260 30.25 -23.92 -14.18
C GLN A 260 29.48 -24.44 -15.41
N GLY A 261 28.35 -25.12 -15.15
CA GLY A 261 27.65 -25.96 -16.13
C GLY A 261 28.58 -26.96 -16.81
N SER A 262 28.72 -26.88 -18.14
CA SER A 262 29.52 -27.84 -18.92
C SER A 262 31.04 -27.63 -18.85
N ARG A 263 31.49 -26.49 -18.30
CA ARG A 263 32.90 -26.07 -18.25
C ARG A 263 33.53 -26.50 -16.93
N VAL A 264 34.76 -27.01 -17.01
CA VAL A 264 35.57 -27.44 -15.86
C VAL A 264 36.95 -26.78 -15.99
N LYS A 265 37.43 -26.17 -14.91
CA LYS A 265 38.78 -25.60 -14.83
C LYS A 265 39.48 -26.08 -13.56
N ASN A 266 40.76 -26.41 -13.70
CA ASN A 266 41.62 -26.86 -12.61
C ASN A 266 42.63 -25.79 -12.23
N PHE A 267 42.80 -25.58 -10.93
CA PHE A 267 43.66 -24.58 -10.34
C PHE A 267 44.58 -25.19 -9.28
N GLN A 268 45.77 -24.63 -9.11
CA GLN A 268 46.62 -24.88 -7.94
C GLN A 268 46.30 -23.86 -6.86
N ILE A 269 46.21 -24.29 -5.60
CA ILE A 269 45.95 -23.37 -4.48
C ILE A 269 47.26 -22.97 -3.81
N GLU A 270 47.52 -21.67 -3.74
CA GLU A 270 48.60 -21.09 -2.93
C GLU A 270 47.99 -20.37 -1.73
N THR A 271 48.47 -20.68 -0.52
CA THR A 271 47.90 -20.13 0.72
C THR A 271 48.65 -18.88 1.19
N ILE A 272 47.89 -17.88 1.65
CA ILE A 272 48.39 -16.62 2.23
C ILE A 272 47.72 -16.46 3.59
N ARG A 273 48.48 -16.14 4.64
CA ARG A 273 47.89 -15.89 5.97
C ARG A 273 47.09 -14.58 5.95
N SER A 274 45.89 -14.61 6.54
CA SER A 274 45.12 -13.40 6.78
C SER A 274 45.78 -12.53 7.85
N ASP A 275 45.95 -11.24 7.57
CA ASP A 275 46.45 -10.25 8.54
C ASP A 275 45.31 -9.51 9.27
N GLU A 276 44.06 -9.62 8.80
CA GLU A 276 42.90 -8.89 9.35
C GLU A 276 42.00 -9.80 10.21
N PHE A 277 42.04 -9.60 11.53
CA PHE A 277 41.13 -10.29 12.45
C PHE A 277 39.77 -9.57 12.51
N ASN A 278 38.74 -10.17 11.91
CA ASN A 278 37.35 -9.72 12.02
C ASN A 278 36.56 -10.63 12.96
N LEU A 279 36.14 -10.08 14.12
CA LEU A 279 35.49 -10.86 15.17
C LEU A 279 34.14 -11.46 14.74
N LYS A 280 33.32 -10.71 13.99
CA LYS A 280 32.03 -11.21 13.48
C LYS A 280 32.26 -12.38 12.52
N GLU A 281 33.21 -12.20 11.61
CA GLU A 281 33.58 -13.23 10.66
C GLU A 281 34.13 -14.49 11.33
N ALA A 282 34.93 -14.34 12.39
CA ALA A 282 35.43 -15.47 13.17
C ALA A 282 34.29 -16.28 13.81
N ILE A 283 33.25 -15.61 14.32
CA ILE A 283 32.05 -16.28 14.86
C ILE A 283 31.29 -16.98 13.74
N ASP A 284 31.05 -16.31 12.61
CA ASP A 284 30.34 -16.87 11.47
C ASP A 284 31.05 -18.11 10.91
N LEU A 285 32.38 -18.06 10.78
CA LEU A 285 33.21 -19.17 10.31
C LEU A 285 33.17 -20.36 11.27
N LEU A 286 33.29 -20.10 12.58
CA LEU A 286 33.24 -21.14 13.61
C LEU A 286 31.89 -21.85 13.59
N LEU A 287 30.79 -21.10 13.56
CA LEU A 287 29.44 -21.66 13.59
C LEU A 287 29.08 -22.38 12.29
N SER A 288 29.48 -21.84 11.14
CA SER A 288 29.30 -22.49 9.84
C SER A 288 30.08 -23.82 9.78
N PHE A 289 31.32 -23.83 10.28
CA PHE A 289 32.14 -25.03 10.40
C PHE A 289 31.49 -26.08 11.30
N LEU A 290 31.06 -25.69 12.51
CA LEU A 290 30.39 -26.59 13.45
C LEU A 290 29.10 -27.18 12.88
N SER A 291 28.24 -26.33 12.30
CA SER A 291 27.00 -26.77 11.66
C SER A 291 27.28 -27.78 10.54
N THR A 292 28.25 -27.48 9.67
CA THR A 292 28.65 -28.37 8.57
C THR A 292 29.17 -29.72 9.09
N LYS A 293 29.99 -29.71 10.16
CA LYS A 293 30.53 -30.93 10.75
C LYS A 293 29.45 -31.79 11.41
N VAL A 294 28.54 -31.19 12.16
CA VAL A 294 27.41 -31.90 12.77
C VAL A 294 26.51 -32.51 11.70
N LEU A 295 26.12 -31.73 10.69
CA LEU A 295 25.30 -32.23 9.58
C LEU A 295 25.97 -33.40 8.86
N LYS A 296 27.28 -33.29 8.55
CA LYS A 296 28.04 -34.36 7.90
C LYS A 296 28.05 -35.65 8.73
N THR A 297 28.13 -35.54 10.05
CA THR A 297 28.10 -36.70 10.96
C THR A 297 26.73 -37.38 10.98
N LEU A 298 25.65 -36.61 10.76
CA LEU A 298 24.27 -37.10 10.69
C LEU A 298 23.87 -37.64 9.32
N GLU A 299 24.61 -37.38 8.24
CA GLU A 299 24.31 -37.82 6.86
C GLU A 299 24.12 -39.34 6.72
N THR A 300 24.72 -40.11 7.61
CA THR A 300 24.70 -41.58 7.60
C THR A 300 23.49 -42.18 8.32
N GLY A 301 22.59 -41.34 8.83
CA GLY A 301 21.34 -41.76 9.47
C GLY A 301 21.46 -42.05 10.96
N THR A 302 20.43 -42.67 11.52
CA THR A 302 20.30 -42.94 12.97
C THR A 302 21.33 -43.96 13.48
N ALA A 303 21.70 -44.96 12.68
CA ALA A 303 22.60 -46.03 13.09
C ALA A 303 24.05 -45.55 13.34
N GLY A 304 24.57 -45.78 14.53
CA GLY A 304 25.89 -45.37 15.02
C GLY A 304 26.08 -43.87 15.17
N SER A 305 25.02 -43.07 15.02
CA SER A 305 25.11 -41.60 15.01
C SER A 305 25.59 -41.03 16.33
N ARG A 306 25.11 -41.55 17.47
CA ARG A 306 25.55 -41.09 18.78
C ARG A 306 27.03 -41.37 19.01
N LEU A 307 27.51 -42.54 18.58
CA LEU A 307 28.94 -42.87 18.67
C LEU A 307 29.80 -41.90 17.85
N ARG A 308 29.41 -41.63 16.60
CA ARG A 308 30.13 -40.67 15.73
C ARG A 308 30.08 -39.24 16.28
N LEU A 309 28.97 -38.84 16.91
CA LEU A 309 28.90 -37.54 17.60
C LEU A 309 29.86 -37.51 18.78
N ARG A 310 29.96 -38.57 19.59
CA ARG A 310 30.93 -38.64 20.70
C ARG A 310 32.38 -38.48 20.26
N GLU A 311 32.73 -38.97 19.08
CA GLU A 311 34.07 -38.77 18.50
C GLU A 311 34.40 -37.28 18.26
N MET A 312 33.39 -36.40 18.21
CA MET A 312 33.54 -34.96 18.05
C MET A 312 33.56 -34.17 19.38
N GLU A 313 33.43 -34.80 20.55
CA GLU A 313 33.33 -34.09 21.85
C GLU A 313 34.48 -33.11 22.07
N ASN A 314 35.73 -33.53 21.84
CA ASN A 314 36.90 -32.66 21.98
C ASN A 314 36.84 -31.42 21.06
N LEU A 315 36.30 -31.58 19.85
CA LEU A 315 36.14 -30.47 18.91
C LEU A 315 35.05 -29.51 19.40
N ILE A 316 33.94 -30.04 19.92
CA ILE A 316 32.83 -29.25 20.45
C ILE A 316 33.26 -28.47 21.69
N ASP A 317 34.02 -29.08 22.60
CA ASP A 317 34.52 -28.41 23.80
C ASP A 317 35.47 -27.25 23.47
N GLU A 318 36.40 -27.47 22.55
CA GLU A 318 37.32 -26.42 22.11
C GLU A 318 36.59 -25.32 21.32
N ALA A 319 35.56 -25.68 20.55
CA ALA A 319 34.73 -24.71 19.85
C ALA A 319 33.82 -23.91 20.80
N GLU A 320 33.29 -24.52 21.86
CA GLU A 320 32.55 -23.81 22.91
C GLU A 320 33.47 -22.83 23.64
N ARG A 321 34.68 -23.24 24.01
CA ARG A 321 35.70 -22.36 24.60
C ARG A 321 35.98 -21.18 23.67
N ARG A 322 36.25 -21.45 22.39
CA ARG A 322 36.52 -20.40 21.39
C ARG A 322 35.32 -19.47 21.19
N LEU A 323 34.10 -19.99 21.16
CA LEU A 323 32.87 -19.20 21.02
C LEU A 323 32.67 -18.26 22.21
N ASN A 324 32.91 -18.74 23.43
CA ASN A 324 32.87 -17.94 24.65
C ASN A 324 33.96 -16.86 24.68
N ASP A 325 35.17 -17.17 24.20
CA ASP A 325 36.26 -16.18 24.08
C ASP A 325 35.89 -15.07 23.08
N LEU A 326 35.33 -15.44 21.92
CA LEU A 326 34.87 -14.49 20.91
C LEU A 326 33.71 -13.62 21.41
N TYR A 327 32.76 -14.21 22.14
CA TYR A 327 31.66 -13.47 22.77
C TYR A 327 32.15 -12.53 23.87
N THR A 328 33.17 -12.93 24.64
CA THR A 328 33.80 -12.06 25.64
C THR A 328 34.46 -10.86 24.97
N GLN A 329 35.14 -11.08 23.85
CA GLN A 329 35.71 -10.00 23.05
C GLN A 329 34.64 -9.09 22.42
N SER A 330 33.45 -9.62 22.11
CA SER A 330 32.38 -8.82 21.51
C SER A 330 31.73 -7.83 22.49
N GLN A 331 31.82 -8.07 23.80
CA GLN A 331 31.27 -7.18 24.83
C GLN A 331 31.87 -5.76 24.85
N PHE A 332 33.03 -5.54 24.21
CA PHE A 332 33.65 -4.21 24.09
C PHE A 332 33.08 -3.37 22.93
N PHE A 333 32.24 -3.95 22.08
CA PHE A 333 31.59 -3.28 20.96
C PHE A 333 30.26 -2.63 21.37
N SER A 334 29.70 -1.80 20.47
CA SER A 334 28.42 -1.13 20.73
C SER A 334 27.27 -2.15 20.87
N PRO A 335 26.24 -1.88 21.69
CA PRO A 335 25.03 -2.69 21.77
C PRO A 335 24.39 -3.00 20.43
N LEU A 336 24.36 -2.02 19.52
CA LEU A 336 23.86 -2.22 18.16
C LEU A 336 24.67 -3.25 17.35
N TRP A 337 25.98 -3.30 17.56
CA TRP A 337 26.85 -4.33 16.98
C TRP A 337 26.63 -5.69 17.65
N MET A 338 26.47 -5.70 18.98
CA MET A 338 26.13 -6.92 19.73
C MET A 338 24.80 -7.53 19.29
N MET A 339 23.83 -6.71 18.90
CA MET A 339 22.58 -7.21 18.31
C MET A 339 22.83 -8.06 17.08
N GLN A 340 23.81 -7.74 16.24
CA GLN A 340 24.14 -8.53 15.05
C GLN A 340 24.70 -9.92 15.38
N ILE A 341 25.39 -10.07 16.52
CA ILE A 341 26.14 -11.29 16.85
C ILE A 341 25.43 -12.20 17.84
N THR A 342 24.79 -11.62 18.84
CA THR A 342 24.00 -12.33 19.87
C THR A 342 23.13 -13.45 19.29
N PRO A 343 22.51 -13.30 18.11
CA PRO A 343 21.57 -14.29 17.58
C PRO A 343 22.26 -15.46 16.89
N PHE A 344 23.48 -15.25 16.38
CA PHE A 344 24.39 -16.30 15.94
C PHE A 344 25.01 -17.01 17.15
N TYR A 345 25.47 -16.25 18.14
CA TYR A 345 25.99 -16.79 19.39
C TYR A 345 24.97 -17.70 20.09
N ASN A 346 23.72 -17.22 20.27
CA ASN A 346 22.64 -18.01 20.86
C ASN A 346 22.34 -19.28 20.04
N ALA A 347 22.41 -19.20 18.71
CA ALA A 347 22.25 -20.38 17.85
C ALA A 347 23.40 -21.39 18.03
N GLY A 348 24.62 -20.91 18.22
CA GLY A 348 25.78 -21.74 18.54
C GLY A 348 25.65 -22.42 19.89
N VAL A 349 25.25 -21.68 20.93
CA VAL A 349 24.98 -22.22 22.27
C VAL A 349 23.86 -23.25 22.23
N GLU A 350 22.79 -22.99 21.47
CA GLU A 350 21.68 -23.93 21.26
C GLU A 350 22.15 -25.21 20.55
N LEU A 351 22.96 -25.09 19.49
CA LEU A 351 23.54 -26.24 18.79
C LEU A 351 24.42 -27.09 19.71
N ILE A 352 25.33 -26.46 20.46
CA ILE A 352 26.23 -27.14 21.39
C ILE A 352 25.43 -27.79 22.53
N GLY A 353 24.44 -27.09 23.07
CA GLY A 353 23.56 -27.62 24.11
C GLY A 353 22.78 -28.84 23.64
N LYS A 354 22.16 -28.78 22.45
CA LYS A 354 21.43 -29.90 21.86
C LYS A 354 22.35 -31.06 21.52
N PHE A 355 23.56 -30.79 21.03
CA PHE A 355 24.57 -31.82 20.82
C PHE A 355 24.88 -32.58 22.12
N ARG A 356 25.14 -31.87 23.23
CA ARG A 356 25.45 -32.50 24.52
C ARG A 356 24.30 -33.33 25.08
N GLU A 357 23.09 -32.80 25.01
CA GLU A 357 21.88 -33.52 25.42
C GLU A 357 21.76 -34.89 24.72
N LEU A 358 22.12 -34.95 23.43
CA LEU A 358 22.01 -36.14 22.61
C LEU A 358 23.20 -37.11 22.76
N THR A 359 24.40 -36.64 23.13
CA THR A 359 25.58 -37.51 23.35
C THR A 359 25.57 -38.17 24.72
N GLU A 360 24.91 -37.59 25.73
CA GLU A 360 24.79 -38.12 27.09
C GLU A 360 23.90 -39.37 27.22
N GLY A 361 23.05 -39.68 26.23
CA GLY A 361 22.12 -40.81 26.27
C GLY A 361 22.74 -42.21 26.14
N ASP A 362 22.12 -43.22 26.77
CA ASP A 362 22.56 -44.62 26.68
C ASP A 362 22.33 -45.24 25.29
N GLY A 363 23.35 -45.93 24.74
CA GLY A 363 23.30 -46.58 23.42
C GLY A 363 24.19 -45.91 22.36
N ASN A 364 24.20 -46.47 21.14
CA ASN A 364 25.04 -46.03 20.01
C ASN A 364 24.26 -45.27 18.91
N ASP A 365 22.94 -45.35 18.94
CA ASP A 365 22.04 -44.81 17.92
C ASP A 365 21.21 -43.64 18.50
N LEU A 366 20.92 -42.63 17.68
CA LEU A 366 19.96 -41.58 18.01
C LEU A 366 18.57 -41.96 17.52
N GLU A 367 17.53 -41.45 18.18
CA GLU A 367 16.16 -41.54 17.67
C GLU A 367 16.01 -40.64 16.44
N ASN A 368 15.05 -40.97 15.57
CA ASN A 368 14.82 -40.22 14.34
C ASN A 368 14.47 -38.75 14.61
N LEU A 369 13.68 -38.47 15.64
CA LEU A 369 13.32 -37.12 16.06
C LEU A 369 14.54 -36.34 16.57
N ASP A 370 15.49 -37.00 17.23
CA ASP A 370 16.74 -36.38 17.70
C ASP A 370 17.61 -35.93 16.54
N VAL A 371 17.77 -36.79 15.52
CA VAL A 371 18.51 -36.46 14.28
C VAL A 371 17.85 -35.28 13.56
N ALA A 372 16.52 -35.28 13.47
CA ALA A 372 15.77 -34.21 12.83
C ALA A 372 15.92 -32.87 13.57
N ASN A 373 15.81 -32.88 14.90
CA ASN A 373 15.94 -31.69 15.73
C ASN A 373 17.36 -31.11 15.67
N LEU A 374 18.39 -31.95 15.80
CA LEU A 374 19.78 -31.48 15.73
C LEU A 374 20.11 -30.93 14.34
N SER A 375 19.63 -31.59 13.28
CA SER A 375 19.77 -31.10 11.90
C SER A 375 19.05 -29.77 11.68
N ALA A 376 17.86 -29.60 12.26
CA ALA A 376 17.10 -28.36 12.17
C ALA A 376 17.84 -27.19 12.84
N VAL A 377 18.40 -27.39 14.05
CA VAL A 377 19.20 -26.38 14.75
C VAL A 377 20.47 -26.03 13.96
N ALA A 378 21.17 -27.03 13.42
CA ALA A 378 22.36 -26.79 12.59
C ALA A 378 22.01 -26.00 11.31
N ASN A 379 20.93 -26.36 10.61
CA ASN A 379 20.47 -25.65 9.41
C ASN A 379 19.97 -24.22 9.72
N ALA A 380 19.43 -23.97 10.91
CA ALA A 380 18.99 -22.64 11.31
C ALA A 380 20.13 -21.61 11.30
N ILE A 381 21.37 -22.02 11.63
CA ILE A 381 22.56 -21.16 11.54
C ILE A 381 22.81 -20.72 10.09
N GLN A 382 22.79 -21.67 9.15
CA GLN A 382 23.01 -21.38 7.73
C GLN A 382 21.90 -20.48 7.17
N LEU A 383 20.65 -20.72 7.58
CA LEU A 383 19.51 -19.89 7.19
C LEU A 383 19.62 -18.45 7.69
N LYS A 384 20.06 -18.25 8.94
CA LYS A 384 20.29 -16.90 9.51
C LYS A 384 21.32 -16.13 8.68
N LYS A 385 22.43 -16.76 8.31
CA LYS A 385 23.45 -16.17 7.44
C LYS A 385 22.88 -15.78 6.07
N ASN A 386 22.10 -16.66 5.45
CA ASN A 386 21.51 -16.39 4.14
C ASN A 386 20.48 -15.24 4.17
N LEU A 387 19.71 -15.13 5.26
CA LEU A 387 18.80 -14.00 5.47
C LEU A 387 19.55 -12.68 5.64
N GLU A 388 20.66 -12.69 6.37
CA GLU A 388 21.51 -11.51 6.53
C GLU A 388 22.10 -11.05 5.19
N VAL A 389 22.70 -11.98 4.43
CA VAL A 389 23.23 -11.72 3.07
C VAL A 389 22.16 -11.09 2.18
N LYS A 390 20.92 -11.57 2.24
CA LYS A 390 19.80 -11.01 1.48
C LYS A 390 19.47 -9.57 1.89
N ILE A 391 19.41 -9.28 3.19
CA ILE A 391 19.13 -7.90 3.66
C ILE A 391 20.22 -6.95 3.21
N ILE A 392 21.48 -7.39 3.30
CA ILE A 392 22.62 -6.61 2.84
C ILE A 392 22.50 -6.36 1.34
N LYS A 393 22.10 -7.35 0.54
CA LYS A 393 21.82 -7.14 -0.90
C LYS A 393 20.67 -6.17 -1.15
N GLU A 394 19.58 -6.26 -0.40
CA GLU A 394 18.40 -5.37 -0.54
C GLU A 394 18.69 -3.92 -0.09
N ASN A 395 19.61 -3.71 0.86
CA ASN A 395 19.92 -2.42 1.47
C ASN A 395 21.42 -2.08 1.42
N LYS A 396 22.09 -2.45 0.33
CA LYS A 396 23.55 -2.43 0.18
C LYS A 396 24.17 -1.10 0.63
N ASP A 397 23.67 0.02 0.10
CA ASP A 397 24.20 1.34 0.40
C ASP A 397 24.02 1.73 1.88
N ALA A 398 22.83 1.51 2.43
CA ALA A 398 22.53 1.80 3.83
C ALA A 398 23.36 0.96 4.79
N TYR A 399 23.63 -0.30 4.44
CA TYR A 399 24.52 -1.18 5.22
C TYR A 399 25.97 -0.69 5.19
N PHE A 400 26.50 -0.26 4.05
CA PHE A 400 27.86 0.29 3.98
C PHE A 400 27.99 1.61 4.74
N GLU A 401 27.02 2.51 4.60
CA GLU A 401 26.99 3.75 5.38
C GLU A 401 26.95 3.45 6.88
N PHE A 402 26.18 2.46 7.29
CA PHE A 402 26.10 1.99 8.67
C PHE A 402 27.46 1.46 9.18
N GLN A 403 28.14 0.60 8.42
CA GLN A 403 29.46 0.08 8.80
C GLN A 403 30.51 1.20 8.90
N LEU A 404 30.47 2.15 7.97
CA LEU A 404 31.34 3.32 8.01
C LEU A 404 31.06 4.18 9.25
N ALA A 405 29.79 4.35 9.62
CA ALA A 405 29.40 5.06 10.84
C ALA A 405 29.95 4.37 12.11
N GLU A 406 29.84 3.04 12.23
CA GLU A 406 30.43 2.29 13.35
C GLU A 406 31.95 2.43 13.39
N ALA A 407 32.64 2.32 12.25
CA ALA A 407 34.09 2.50 12.17
C ALA A 407 34.52 3.90 12.63
N ASN A 408 33.78 4.94 12.22
CA ASN A 408 34.02 6.31 12.64
C ASN A 408 33.83 6.50 14.15
N ILE A 409 32.78 5.91 14.73
CA ILE A 409 32.50 5.97 16.17
C ILE A 409 33.60 5.25 16.95
N ASN A 410 34.01 4.06 16.52
CA ASN A 410 35.08 3.31 17.16
C ASN A 410 36.42 4.07 17.13
N LYS A 411 36.73 4.74 16.02
CA LYS A 411 37.90 5.63 15.94
C LYS A 411 37.80 6.81 16.93
N ALA A 412 36.61 7.36 17.14
CA ALA A 412 36.41 8.42 18.13
C ALA A 412 36.60 7.97 19.58
N LYS A 413 36.20 6.74 19.94
CA LYS A 413 36.38 6.22 21.31
C LYS A 413 37.84 6.31 21.79
N GLY A 414 38.80 6.14 20.89
CA GLY A 414 40.23 6.22 21.20
C GLY A 414 40.84 7.63 21.20
N THR A 415 40.11 8.66 20.75
CA THR A 415 40.68 10.00 20.48
C THR A 415 40.08 11.12 21.34
N VAL A 416 38.85 10.96 21.85
CA VAL A 416 38.14 12.02 22.58
C VAL A 416 38.61 12.10 24.04
N SER A 417 39.36 13.15 24.39
CA SER A 417 39.68 13.47 25.79
C SER A 417 38.47 14.10 26.49
N THR A 418 37.92 13.43 27.50
CA THR A 418 36.74 13.89 28.25
C THR A 418 37.07 14.88 29.37
N GLU A 419 38.35 15.14 29.67
CA GLU A 419 38.77 15.99 30.80
C GLU A 419 38.35 17.45 30.61
N HIS A 420 38.46 18.01 29.41
CA HIS A 420 38.06 19.39 29.11
C HIS A 420 36.54 19.60 29.04
N LEU A 421 35.75 18.52 28.97
CA LEU A 421 34.29 18.60 28.88
C LEU A 421 33.62 18.78 30.25
N ARG A 422 34.30 18.41 31.34
CA ARG A 422 33.75 18.50 32.71
C ARG A 422 33.50 19.94 33.16
N ASP A 423 34.17 20.91 32.53
CA ASP A 423 34.02 22.33 32.81
C ASP A 423 32.76 22.96 32.16
N LYS A 424 32.11 22.26 31.22
CA LYS A 424 30.89 22.73 30.54
C LYS A 424 29.64 22.52 31.40
N LYS A 425 29.34 23.48 32.29
CA LYS A 425 28.16 23.46 33.19
C LYS A 425 26.81 23.17 32.53
N ARG A 426 26.64 23.49 31.24
CA ARG A 426 25.37 23.30 30.50
C ARG A 426 25.00 21.82 30.31
N ILE A 427 26.00 20.95 30.22
CA ILE A 427 25.81 19.53 29.86
C ILE A 427 26.18 18.57 31.00
N SER A 428 26.81 19.06 32.07
CA SER A 428 27.36 18.23 33.15
C SER A 428 26.33 17.39 33.91
N ASN A 429 25.07 17.83 33.92
CA ASN A 429 23.98 17.17 34.66
C ASN A 429 23.07 16.33 33.75
N LEU A 430 23.43 16.16 32.47
CA LEU A 430 22.65 15.37 31.53
C LEU A 430 23.01 13.89 31.65
N GLU A 431 21.98 13.06 31.79
CA GLU A 431 22.09 11.61 31.96
C GLU A 431 21.01 10.90 31.15
N CYS A 432 21.26 9.63 30.81
CA CYS A 432 20.24 8.74 30.26
C CYS A 432 19.30 8.30 31.38
N LYS A 433 17.99 8.48 31.18
CA LYS A 433 16.99 8.11 32.20
C LYS A 433 16.81 6.61 32.43
N ILE A 434 17.18 5.78 31.45
CA ILE A 434 17.13 4.31 31.59
C ILE A 434 18.39 3.80 32.26
N SER A 435 19.57 4.09 31.69
CA SER A 435 20.83 3.51 32.16
C SER A 435 21.49 4.28 33.30
N GLY A 436 21.05 5.50 33.60
CA GLY A 436 21.70 6.39 34.57
C GLY A 436 23.09 6.87 34.15
N SER A 437 23.54 6.53 32.93
CA SER A 437 24.86 6.94 32.44
C SER A 437 24.86 8.43 32.13
N ASN A 438 25.83 9.16 32.68
CA ASN A 438 26.02 10.57 32.36
C ASN A 438 26.59 10.73 30.94
N ILE A 439 26.52 11.95 30.39
CA ILE A 439 27.00 12.25 29.04
C ILE A 439 28.46 11.85 28.79
N PHE A 440 29.35 11.94 29.79
CA PHE A 440 30.78 11.64 29.62
C PHE A 440 31.00 10.13 29.48
N ASP A 441 30.32 9.34 30.29
CA ASP A 441 30.33 7.89 30.20
C ASP A 441 29.78 7.43 28.84
N LEU A 442 28.72 8.08 28.34
CA LEU A 442 28.16 7.79 27.02
C LEU A 442 29.15 8.10 25.89
N ILE A 443 29.78 9.28 25.90
CA ILE A 443 30.79 9.64 24.88
C ILE A 443 31.96 8.65 24.87
N SER A 444 32.49 8.28 26.04
CA SER A 444 33.59 7.31 26.14
C SER A 444 33.22 5.91 25.60
N LYS A 445 31.93 5.53 25.69
CA LYS A 445 31.41 4.29 25.11
C LYS A 445 31.04 4.41 23.63
N GLY A 446 31.09 5.60 23.05
CA GLY A 446 30.65 5.87 21.67
C GLY A 446 29.12 5.89 21.50
N ASP A 447 28.39 6.24 22.56
CA ASP A 447 26.94 6.41 22.60
C ASP A 447 26.58 7.92 22.68
N CYS A 448 25.33 8.26 22.40
CA CYS A 448 24.83 9.63 22.40
C CYS A 448 23.47 9.76 23.10
N LEU A 449 23.28 10.84 23.87
CA LEU A 449 21.96 11.24 24.36
C LEU A 449 21.04 11.71 23.22
N CYS A 450 19.79 11.29 23.29
CA CYS A 450 18.76 11.56 22.31
C CYS A 450 17.54 12.22 22.93
N ALA A 451 16.91 13.14 22.18
CA ALA A 451 15.55 13.58 22.45
C ALA A 451 14.60 12.43 22.14
N THR A 452 13.61 12.21 22.99
CA THR A 452 12.66 11.10 22.87
C THR A 452 11.26 11.61 22.58
N PHE A 453 10.55 10.93 21.69
CA PHE A 453 9.25 11.37 21.23
C PHE A 453 8.36 10.22 20.77
N CYS A 454 7.08 10.54 20.57
CA CYS A 454 6.09 9.63 20.04
C CYS A 454 5.76 9.99 18.61
N VAL A 455 5.75 8.98 17.75
CA VAL A 455 5.28 9.08 16.38
C VAL A 455 4.14 8.11 16.10
N GLN A 456 3.18 8.59 15.30
CA GLN A 456 2.16 7.80 14.67
C GLN A 456 2.55 7.55 13.21
N ARG A 457 2.58 6.26 12.83
CA ARG A 457 3.00 5.78 11.51
C ARG A 457 1.79 5.27 10.71
N PRO A 458 1.82 5.33 9.37
CA PRO A 458 0.80 4.69 8.54
C PRO A 458 0.90 3.16 8.65
N GLN A 459 -0.21 2.44 8.46
CA GLN A 459 -0.23 0.96 8.53
C GLN A 459 0.74 0.30 7.53
N ASN A 460 0.84 0.88 6.34
CA ASN A 460 1.84 0.50 5.35
C ASN A 460 3.02 1.45 5.56
N LEU A 461 4.00 1.02 6.36
CA LEU A 461 5.24 1.75 6.63
C LEU A 461 5.78 2.33 5.30
N SER A 462 5.78 3.65 5.19
CA SER A 462 6.19 4.37 3.97
C SER A 462 7.59 4.93 4.17
N ARG A 463 8.34 5.09 3.07
CA ARG A 463 9.59 5.87 3.09
C ARG A 463 9.36 7.38 3.16
N ASP A 464 8.13 7.82 2.86
CA ASP A 464 7.76 9.24 2.87
C ASP A 464 7.70 9.77 4.32
N PRO A 465 8.63 10.66 4.73
CA PRO A 465 8.65 11.24 6.07
C PRO A 465 7.40 12.09 6.39
N TYR A 466 6.71 12.65 5.39
CA TYR A 466 5.47 13.41 5.61
C TYR A 466 4.28 12.52 6.01
N GLY A 467 4.39 11.21 5.82
CA GLY A 467 3.38 10.24 6.27
C GLY A 467 3.34 10.02 7.79
N ILE A 468 4.29 10.60 8.53
CA ILE A 468 4.44 10.41 9.97
C ILE A 468 3.89 11.62 10.71
N ALA A 469 3.24 11.39 11.86
CA ALA A 469 2.83 12.47 12.76
C ALA A 469 3.54 12.36 14.11
N VAL A 470 4.23 13.42 14.53
CA VAL A 470 4.81 13.51 15.87
C VAL A 470 3.70 13.90 16.85
N THR A 471 3.36 13.01 17.78
CA THR A 471 2.21 13.18 18.68
C THR A 471 2.60 13.77 20.03
N GLY A 472 3.84 13.56 20.51
CA GLY A 472 4.34 14.11 21.76
C GLY A 472 5.88 14.09 21.83
N VAL A 473 6.47 15.00 22.62
CA VAL A 473 7.92 15.10 22.86
C VAL A 473 8.19 15.08 24.35
N SER A 474 9.11 14.22 24.79
CA SER A 474 9.39 14.03 26.21
C SER A 474 10.50 14.97 26.68
N ALA A 475 10.47 15.33 27.96
CA ALA A 475 11.58 16.00 28.62
C ALA A 475 12.73 15.03 28.94
N ASP A 476 12.44 13.73 29.01
CA ASP A 476 13.41 12.70 29.36
C ASP A 476 14.32 12.34 28.19
N LEU A 477 15.63 12.39 28.46
CA LEU A 477 16.66 11.98 27.53
C LEU A 477 17.00 10.52 27.74
N ILE A 478 17.10 9.77 26.64
CA ILE A 478 17.51 8.37 26.63
C ILE A 478 18.70 8.27 25.68
N SER A 479 19.69 7.45 26.02
CA SER A 479 20.81 7.22 25.12
C SER A 479 20.38 6.36 23.94
N PHE A 480 21.08 6.50 22.81
CA PHE A 480 20.75 5.74 21.61
C PHE A 480 20.78 4.24 21.94
N ASP A 481 21.87 3.75 22.52
CA ASP A 481 22.02 2.33 22.81
C ASP A 481 20.97 1.80 23.81
N SER A 482 20.64 2.54 24.87
CA SER A 482 19.60 2.13 25.83
C SER A 482 18.21 2.01 25.18
N PHE A 483 17.94 2.80 24.14
CA PHE A 483 16.70 2.65 23.37
C PHE A 483 16.75 1.45 22.43
N ILE A 484 17.88 1.21 21.77
CA ILE A 484 18.08 0.03 20.91
C ILE A 484 17.94 -1.27 21.69
N GLU A 485 18.42 -1.32 22.93
CA GLU A 485 18.33 -2.49 23.80
C GLU A 485 16.92 -2.73 24.37
N SER A 486 15.99 -1.78 24.22
CA SER A 486 14.63 -1.92 24.74
C SER A 486 13.79 -2.93 23.94
N ASP A 487 12.76 -3.51 24.58
CA ASP A 487 11.86 -4.50 23.95
C ASP A 487 11.07 -3.96 22.74
N LEU A 488 11.11 -2.64 22.49
CA LEU A 488 10.60 -2.03 21.27
C LEU A 488 11.36 -2.40 20.01
N PHE A 489 12.58 -2.89 20.14
CA PHE A 489 13.45 -3.19 19.00
C PHE A 489 13.14 -4.53 18.32
N THR A 490 11.91 -5.02 18.45
CA THR A 490 11.37 -6.17 17.72
C THR A 490 10.92 -5.78 16.32
N THR A 491 11.78 -5.06 15.60
CA THR A 491 11.48 -4.60 14.24
C THR A 491 11.65 -5.69 13.20
N LYS A 492 11.33 -5.46 11.92
CA LYS A 492 11.65 -6.45 10.87
C LYS A 492 13.16 -6.72 10.80
N ALA A 493 13.99 -5.70 10.98
CA ALA A 493 15.44 -5.84 11.12
C ALA A 493 15.83 -6.43 12.49
N GLY A 494 15.22 -5.99 13.60
CA GLY A 494 15.48 -6.52 14.93
C GLY A 494 15.05 -7.97 15.13
N GLN A 495 14.00 -8.44 14.46
CA GLN A 495 13.55 -9.83 14.43
C GLN A 495 14.43 -10.71 13.56
N ILE A 496 15.04 -10.15 12.51
CA ILE A 496 15.98 -10.89 11.65
C ILE A 496 17.37 -10.91 12.28
N ILE A 497 17.83 -9.77 12.78
CA ILE A 497 19.00 -9.64 13.62
C ILE A 497 18.84 -10.61 14.79
N GLN A 498 17.80 -10.51 15.63
CA GLN A 498 17.52 -11.44 16.76
C GLN A 498 17.15 -12.89 16.37
N GLY A 499 17.06 -13.23 15.08
CA GLY A 499 16.72 -14.58 14.63
C GLY A 499 15.33 -15.09 15.05
N ARG A 500 14.42 -14.20 15.45
CA ARG A 500 13.03 -14.53 15.81
C ARG A 500 12.15 -14.54 14.56
N THR A 501 12.25 -15.59 13.74
CA THR A 501 11.23 -15.88 12.72
C THR A 501 10.02 -16.52 13.39
N GLY A 502 9.16 -15.69 13.98
CA GLY A 502 7.95 -16.11 14.66
C GLY A 502 6.72 -15.32 14.26
N TYR A 503 6.53 -14.99 12.98
CA TYR A 503 5.22 -14.53 12.53
C TYR A 503 4.35 -15.70 12.11
N ARG A 504 3.29 -15.94 12.88
CA ARG A 504 2.15 -16.69 12.38
C ARG A 504 1.44 -15.82 11.35
N HIS A 505 1.32 -16.29 10.12
CA HIS A 505 0.60 -15.57 9.07
C HIS A 505 -0.86 -15.35 9.54
N GLY A 506 -1.22 -14.10 9.87
CA GLY A 506 -2.53 -13.74 10.43
C GLY A 506 -2.47 -13.05 11.80
N GLU A 507 -1.34 -13.08 12.50
CA GLU A 507 -1.12 -12.22 13.66
C GLU A 507 -0.72 -10.81 13.19
N MET A 508 -1.44 -9.79 13.68
CA MET A 508 -1.02 -8.41 13.48
C MET A 508 0.36 -8.22 14.11
N PRO A 509 1.25 -7.42 13.51
CA PRO A 509 2.45 -6.99 14.19
C PRO A 509 2.15 -6.54 15.60
N PRO A 510 2.99 -6.90 16.60
CA PRO A 510 2.89 -6.23 17.88
C PRO A 510 2.88 -4.74 17.58
N PRO A 511 1.86 -3.99 18.05
CA PRO A 511 1.86 -2.55 17.84
C PRO A 511 3.22 -2.03 18.32
N ALA A 512 3.78 -1.06 17.60
CA ALA A 512 5.04 -0.37 17.98
C ALA A 512 4.79 0.51 19.23
N SER A 513 4.23 -0.10 20.26
CA SER A 513 3.68 0.48 21.46
C SER A 513 4.72 0.33 22.55
N GLN A 514 5.50 1.40 22.69
CA GLN A 514 6.11 1.87 23.93
C GLN A 514 7.45 1.24 24.35
N ALA A 515 8.52 2.06 24.35
CA ALA A 515 9.89 1.72 24.78
C ALA A 515 9.94 1.42 26.26
N CYS A 516 9.17 2.22 27.01
CA CYS A 516 9.14 2.22 28.45
C CYS A 516 7.75 2.62 28.91
N GLU A 517 7.11 1.76 29.70
CA GLU A 517 5.94 2.16 30.48
C GLU A 517 6.38 3.16 31.57
N ASN A 518 5.56 4.16 31.85
CA ASN A 518 5.71 5.09 32.99
C ASN A 518 6.84 6.13 32.95
N LEU A 519 7.61 6.25 31.85
CA LEU A 519 8.59 7.35 31.70
C LEU A 519 7.94 8.68 31.30
N SER A 520 6.86 8.63 30.52
CA SER A 520 6.17 9.82 30.00
C SER A 520 4.66 9.59 29.95
N ASP A 521 3.89 10.67 29.84
CA ASP A 521 2.43 10.66 29.68
C ASP A 521 1.97 10.01 28.36
N PHE A 522 2.90 9.76 27.44
CA PHE A 522 2.66 9.11 26.15
C PHE A 522 3.77 8.07 25.85
N PRO A 523 3.50 7.09 24.97
CA PRO A 523 4.48 6.06 24.64
C PRO A 523 5.66 6.61 23.84
N ILE A 524 6.87 6.47 24.35
CA ILE A 524 8.11 6.78 23.62
C ILE A 524 8.34 5.67 22.59
N ASN A 525 8.46 6.01 21.29
CA ASN A 525 8.70 5.03 20.23
C ASN A 525 9.56 5.57 19.07
N ALA A 526 10.23 6.70 19.29
CA ALA A 526 11.18 7.32 18.39
C ALA A 526 12.20 8.16 19.18
N LEU A 527 13.36 8.40 18.57
CA LEU A 527 14.44 9.20 19.15
C LEU A 527 15.17 10.02 18.09
N MET A 528 15.84 11.08 18.54
CA MET A 528 16.71 11.91 17.72
C MET A 528 17.99 12.24 18.50
N PRO A 529 19.17 11.80 18.02
CA PRO A 529 20.45 12.17 18.61
C PRO A 529 20.61 13.69 18.72
N LEU A 530 21.07 14.15 19.88
CA LEU A 530 21.21 15.58 20.15
C LEU A 530 22.58 16.15 19.74
N TYR A 531 22.61 17.46 19.56
CA TYR A 531 23.83 18.27 19.52
C TYR A 531 24.00 18.90 20.90
N LEU A 532 24.98 18.43 21.67
CA LEU A 532 25.27 18.96 23.01
C LEU A 532 26.65 19.66 23.05
N CYS A 533 27.62 19.13 22.30
CA CYS A 533 28.92 19.71 22.02
C CYS A 533 29.52 19.05 20.77
N GLU A 534 30.64 19.56 20.25
CA GLU A 534 31.29 19.03 19.04
C GLU A 534 31.68 17.54 19.18
N GLU A 535 32.20 17.16 20.34
CA GLU A 535 32.64 15.79 20.63
C GLU A 535 31.46 14.82 20.68
N HIS A 536 30.35 15.25 21.30
CA HIS A 536 29.10 14.49 21.32
C HIS A 536 28.48 14.42 19.92
N TRP A 537 28.52 15.53 19.17
CA TRP A 537 27.98 15.59 17.81
C TRP A 537 28.71 14.67 16.84
N TYR A 538 30.02 14.51 17.00
CA TYR A 538 30.78 13.55 16.20
C TYR A 538 30.19 12.13 16.28
N ILE A 539 29.67 11.73 17.45
CA ILE A 539 28.96 10.46 17.64
C ILE A 539 27.53 10.58 17.12
N SER A 540 26.77 11.59 17.57
CA SER A 540 25.35 11.79 17.22
C SER A 540 25.09 11.83 15.73
N LYS A 541 25.94 12.51 14.94
CA LYS A 541 25.81 12.62 13.48
C LYS A 541 25.99 11.28 12.76
N ASN A 542 26.76 10.36 13.33
CA ASN A 542 26.92 9.01 12.78
C ASN A 542 25.72 8.12 13.16
N ARG A 543 25.02 8.41 14.26
CA ARG A 543 23.81 7.68 14.71
C ARG A 543 22.50 8.20 14.12
N ILE A 544 22.46 9.46 13.66
CA ILE A 544 21.20 10.12 13.26
C ILE A 544 20.49 9.42 12.10
N LYS A 545 21.23 8.90 11.12
CA LYS A 545 20.63 8.19 9.97
C LYS A 545 19.85 6.96 10.44
N SER A 546 20.47 6.13 11.28
CA SER A 546 19.82 4.94 11.85
C SER A 546 18.63 5.28 12.74
N ALA A 547 18.73 6.37 13.53
CA ALA A 547 17.62 6.88 14.33
C ALA A 547 16.40 7.29 13.48
N LEU A 548 16.64 8.00 12.37
CA LEU A 548 15.58 8.48 11.49
C LEU A 548 14.96 7.34 10.65
N GLY A 549 15.77 6.40 10.17
CA GLY A 549 15.29 5.17 9.54
C GLY A 549 14.37 4.39 10.48
N PHE A 550 14.76 4.24 11.74
CA PHE A 550 13.91 3.60 12.74
C PHE A 550 12.63 4.41 13.02
N THR A 551 12.74 5.73 13.12
CA THR A 551 11.60 6.61 13.36
C THR A 551 10.53 6.45 12.28
N THR A 552 10.93 6.27 11.02
CA THR A 552 10.01 6.15 9.89
C THR A 552 9.54 4.73 9.61
N GLN A 553 10.49 3.83 9.44
CA GLN A 553 10.27 2.48 8.92
C GLN A 553 10.34 1.41 9.99
N VAL A 554 10.69 1.80 11.22
CA VAL A 554 11.03 0.84 12.27
C VAL A 554 12.19 -0.04 11.75
N ASP A 555 13.13 0.52 11.00
CA ASP A 555 14.28 -0.18 10.43
C ASP A 555 15.51 0.74 10.44
N VAL A 556 16.62 0.29 11.03
CA VAL A 556 17.88 1.07 11.09
C VAL A 556 18.50 1.32 9.73
N PHE A 557 18.18 0.48 8.73
CA PHE A 557 18.60 0.65 7.34
C PHE A 557 17.55 1.40 6.51
N GLY A 558 16.40 1.76 7.08
CA GLY A 558 15.30 2.46 6.42
C GLY A 558 15.52 3.95 6.19
N TYR A 559 16.77 4.43 6.32
CA TYR A 559 17.10 5.85 6.16
C TYR A 559 16.91 6.29 4.70
N SER A 560 16.37 7.51 4.52
CA SER A 560 16.40 8.22 3.25
C SER A 560 16.79 9.69 3.46
N PRO A 561 17.48 10.33 2.49
CA PRO A 561 17.98 11.70 2.65
C PRO A 561 16.91 12.73 3.04
N GLU A 562 15.67 12.56 2.57
CA GLU A 562 14.55 13.45 2.85
C GLU A 562 14.18 13.46 4.34
N GLN A 563 14.39 12.33 5.04
CA GLN A 563 14.09 12.21 6.47
C GLN A 563 14.91 13.19 7.31
N LEU A 564 16.18 13.41 6.95
CA LEU A 564 17.07 14.34 7.63
C LEU A 564 16.64 15.81 7.46
N ALA A 565 16.02 16.13 6.32
CA ALA A 565 15.51 17.47 6.04
C ALA A 565 14.12 17.75 6.66
N ILE A 566 13.39 16.73 7.10
CA ILE A 566 11.96 16.86 7.48
C ILE A 566 11.72 16.52 8.96
N ILE A 567 12.18 15.36 9.43
CA ILE A 567 11.81 14.86 10.77
C ILE A 567 12.34 15.75 11.90
N PRO A 568 13.60 16.23 11.88
CA PRO A 568 14.10 17.14 12.92
C PRO A 568 13.24 18.40 13.05
N TYR A 569 12.81 18.95 11.93
CA TYR A 569 11.98 20.15 11.88
C TYR A 569 10.53 19.86 12.33
N MET A 570 9.97 18.70 12.00
CA MET A 570 8.68 18.25 12.54
C MET A 570 8.73 18.10 14.07
N LEU A 571 9.83 17.57 14.60
CA LEU A 571 10.05 17.47 16.03
C LEU A 571 10.15 18.86 16.67
N LEU A 572 10.91 19.78 16.07
CA LEU A 572 11.01 21.16 16.53
C LEU A 572 9.64 21.87 16.55
N ILE A 573 8.81 21.68 15.53
CA ILE A 573 7.43 22.20 15.55
C ILE A 573 6.68 21.63 16.73
N LYS A 574 6.75 20.30 16.93
CA LYS A 574 5.98 19.66 17.99
C LYS A 574 6.37 20.13 19.39
N THR A 575 7.66 20.38 19.63
CA THR A 575 8.14 20.92 20.93
C THR A 575 7.47 22.25 21.31
N ARG A 576 7.03 23.03 20.32
CA ARG A 576 6.38 24.34 20.51
C ARG A 576 4.88 24.22 20.76
N GLU A 577 4.28 23.12 20.33
CA GLU A 577 2.87 22.81 20.62
C GLU A 577 2.70 22.09 21.96
N SER A 578 3.80 21.60 22.54
CA SER A 578 3.81 20.89 23.81
C SER A 578 3.94 21.86 24.99
N ASP A 579 2.92 21.88 25.84
CA ASP A 579 2.95 22.62 27.10
C ASP A 579 3.91 21.93 28.11
N GLY A 580 4.67 22.72 28.88
CA GLY A 580 5.48 22.23 30.00
C GLY A 580 6.84 21.65 29.66
N LEU A 581 7.25 21.62 28.37
CA LEU A 581 8.58 21.14 27.98
C LEU A 581 9.68 22.13 28.44
N PRO A 582 10.78 21.67 29.06
CA PRO A 582 11.86 22.56 29.49
C PRO A 582 12.49 23.32 28.32
N ARG A 583 12.75 24.62 28.50
CA ARG A 583 13.36 25.49 27.47
C ARG A 583 14.71 24.96 26.97
N GLU A 584 15.44 24.28 27.82
CA GLU A 584 16.74 23.65 27.49
C GLU A 584 16.58 22.56 26.43
N ILE A 585 15.55 21.70 26.55
CA ILE A 585 15.26 20.64 25.58
C ILE A 585 14.87 21.23 24.22
N ILE A 586 14.04 22.27 24.22
CA ILE A 586 13.67 23.00 22.99
C ILE A 586 14.93 23.59 22.33
N GLY A 587 15.83 24.17 23.15
CA GLY A 587 17.12 24.68 22.71
C GLY A 587 18.00 23.61 22.04
N PHE A 588 18.13 22.44 22.65
CA PHE A 588 18.92 21.33 22.07
C PHE A 588 18.33 20.84 20.75
N ILE A 589 17.00 20.67 20.65
CA ILE A 589 16.35 20.23 19.40
C ILE A 589 16.55 21.26 18.28
N LYS A 590 16.51 22.55 18.61
CA LYS A 590 16.80 23.63 17.67
C LYS A 590 18.25 23.59 17.19
N GLU A 591 19.21 23.44 18.11
CA GLU A 591 20.63 23.33 17.79
C GLU A 591 20.94 22.13 16.90
N VAL A 592 20.24 21.00 17.09
CA VAL A 592 20.32 19.86 16.16
C VAL A 592 19.88 20.24 14.76
N CYS A 593 18.75 20.93 14.61
CA CYS A 593 18.28 21.38 13.29
C CYS A 593 19.30 22.31 12.61
N LEU A 594 19.88 23.24 13.38
CA LEU A 594 20.92 24.14 12.91
C LEU A 594 22.17 23.37 12.48
N GLN A 595 22.65 22.43 13.29
CA GLN A 595 23.86 21.68 12.97
C GLN A 595 23.67 20.75 11.78
N ILE A 596 22.50 20.11 11.64
CA ILE A 596 22.14 19.33 10.44
C ILE A 596 22.18 20.22 9.21
N TYR A 597 21.62 21.44 9.30
CA TYR A 597 21.66 22.39 8.20
C TYR A 597 23.09 22.79 7.83
N ILE A 598 23.94 23.10 8.82
CA ILE A 598 25.34 23.48 8.61
C ILE A 598 26.14 22.33 7.97
N ASP A 599 26.02 21.11 8.49
CA ASP A 599 26.75 19.93 7.99
C ASP A 599 26.35 19.57 6.56
N ASN A 600 25.15 19.95 6.12
CA ASN A 600 24.61 19.68 4.78
C ASN A 600 24.42 20.96 3.94
N ARG A 601 25.06 22.06 4.34
CA ARG A 601 24.77 23.42 3.83
C ARG A 601 24.86 23.52 2.31
N GLU A 602 25.89 22.95 1.70
CA GLU A 602 26.11 23.01 0.25
C GLU A 602 24.93 22.40 -0.52
N THR A 603 24.53 21.19 -0.16
CA THR A 603 23.42 20.46 -0.81
C THR A 603 22.06 21.08 -0.45
N TYR A 604 21.87 21.45 0.82
CA TYR A 604 20.58 21.92 1.30
C TYR A 604 20.28 23.33 0.81
N PHE A 605 21.24 24.26 0.87
CA PHE A 605 21.01 25.64 0.50
C PHE A 605 20.73 25.82 -1.00
N GLU A 606 21.38 25.06 -1.88
CA GLU A 606 21.11 25.14 -3.32
C GLU A 606 19.67 24.72 -3.65
N ALA A 607 19.25 23.53 -3.19
CA ALA A 607 17.90 23.03 -3.42
C ALA A 607 16.84 23.93 -2.75
N PHE A 608 17.11 24.36 -1.52
CA PHE A 608 16.22 25.18 -0.73
C PHE A 608 16.06 26.60 -1.31
N SER A 609 17.15 27.25 -1.73
CA SER A 609 17.10 28.60 -2.33
C SER A 609 16.32 28.62 -3.64
N LYS A 610 16.47 27.59 -4.48
CA LYS A 610 15.66 27.41 -5.69
C LYS A 610 14.19 27.26 -5.36
N LEU A 611 13.85 26.42 -4.39
CA LEU A 611 12.47 26.25 -3.92
C LEU A 611 11.90 27.56 -3.36
N LEU A 612 12.71 28.31 -2.61
CA LEU A 612 12.34 29.60 -2.03
C LEU A 612 12.03 30.65 -3.11
N LEU A 613 12.85 30.75 -4.16
CA LEU A 613 12.62 31.67 -5.29
C LEU A 613 11.36 31.29 -6.07
N LEU A 614 11.12 29.99 -6.29
CA LEU A 614 9.89 29.51 -6.91
C LEU A 614 8.68 29.82 -6.03
N TYR A 615 8.78 29.62 -4.72
CA TYR A 615 7.70 29.92 -3.76
C TYR A 615 7.25 31.38 -3.85
N ILE A 616 8.18 32.32 -4.00
CA ILE A 616 7.87 33.74 -4.16
C ILE A 616 7.21 34.00 -5.51
N SER A 617 7.81 33.52 -6.59
CA SER A 617 7.48 33.92 -7.97
C SER A 617 6.27 33.20 -8.56
N ASP A 618 5.98 31.97 -8.14
CA ASP A 618 4.94 31.13 -8.73
C ASP A 618 3.98 30.55 -7.67
N PRO A 619 2.69 30.95 -7.68
CA PRO A 619 1.67 30.37 -6.80
C PRO A 619 1.51 28.84 -6.91
N ALA A 620 1.80 28.23 -8.07
CA ALA A 620 1.69 26.77 -8.23
C ALA A 620 2.71 26.01 -7.37
N SER A 621 3.89 26.59 -7.17
CA SER A 621 4.94 26.02 -6.31
C SER A 621 4.55 25.98 -4.83
N ARG A 622 3.49 26.70 -4.42
CA ARG A 622 2.99 26.75 -3.05
C ARG A 622 2.00 25.63 -2.73
N LEU A 623 1.58 24.84 -3.72
CA LEU A 623 0.61 23.77 -3.52
C LEU A 623 1.18 22.63 -2.65
N PRO A 624 0.32 21.82 -2.00
CA PRO A 624 0.75 20.69 -1.16
C PRO A 624 1.62 19.65 -1.87
N GLU A 625 1.54 19.56 -3.20
CA GLU A 625 2.39 18.68 -4.02
C GLU A 625 3.88 19.07 -3.95
N ASN A 626 4.17 20.36 -3.81
CA ASN A 626 5.53 20.90 -3.80
C ASN A 626 6.02 21.19 -2.37
N ILE A 627 5.13 21.66 -1.50
CA ILE A 627 5.41 21.90 -0.08
C ILE A 627 4.30 21.23 0.74
N PRO A 628 4.50 19.96 1.12
CA PRO A 628 3.47 19.20 1.85
C PRO A 628 3.11 19.81 3.21
N ASN A 629 4.09 20.43 3.89
CA ASN A 629 3.91 21.02 5.21
C ASN A 629 4.60 22.39 5.30
N SER A 630 3.83 23.47 5.32
CA SER A 630 4.40 24.83 5.33
C SER A 630 5.01 25.21 6.67
N LYS A 631 4.62 24.57 7.78
CA LYS A 631 5.27 24.77 9.08
C LYS A 631 6.71 24.25 9.10
N VAL A 632 6.94 23.09 8.46
CA VAL A 632 8.28 22.53 8.27
C VAL A 632 9.12 23.48 7.42
N PHE A 633 8.55 23.97 6.32
CA PHE A 633 9.21 24.94 5.46
C PHE A 633 9.55 26.25 6.20
N LEU A 634 8.63 26.75 7.03
CA LEU A 634 8.85 27.93 7.87
C LEU A 634 9.99 27.72 8.88
N CYS A 635 10.06 26.55 9.51
CA CYS A 635 11.18 26.21 10.41
C CYS A 635 12.51 26.13 9.66
N GLN A 636 12.54 25.58 8.45
CA GLN A 636 13.73 25.56 7.60
C GLN A 636 14.21 26.98 7.24
N ILE A 637 13.29 27.89 6.88
CA ILE A 637 13.61 29.32 6.66
C ILE A 637 14.21 29.93 7.92
N SER A 638 13.59 29.72 9.08
CA SER A 638 14.07 30.26 10.35
C SER A 638 15.48 29.79 10.70
N ILE A 639 15.81 28.51 10.44
CA ILE A 639 17.14 27.96 10.67
C ILE A 639 18.16 28.50 9.67
N ALA A 640 17.80 28.64 8.39
CA ALA A 640 18.68 29.22 7.37
C ALA A 640 18.98 30.71 7.64
N MET A 641 18.02 31.46 8.19
CA MET A 641 18.25 32.84 8.66
C MET A 641 19.26 32.89 9.80
N GLU A 642 19.14 31.99 10.77
CA GLU A 642 20.07 31.91 11.91
C GLU A 642 21.46 31.44 11.51
N ALA A 643 21.56 30.59 10.48
CA ALA A 643 22.83 30.22 9.86
C ALA A 643 23.49 31.37 9.06
N GLY A 644 22.78 32.49 8.85
CA GLY A 644 23.27 33.65 8.11
C GLY A 644 23.19 33.51 6.59
N ASP A 645 22.48 32.51 6.08
CA ASP A 645 22.30 32.27 4.64
C ASP A 645 21.16 33.09 4.03
N LEU A 646 20.33 33.69 4.87
CA LEU A 646 19.17 34.46 4.45
C LEU A 646 19.15 35.84 5.14
N ALA A 647 19.26 36.92 4.36
CA ALA A 647 19.35 38.28 4.89
C ALA A 647 18.00 39.02 5.02
N GLU A 648 17.07 38.90 4.05
CA GLU A 648 15.77 39.58 4.10
C GLU A 648 14.66 38.81 3.35
N TYR A 649 13.70 38.23 4.09
CA TYR A 649 12.61 37.44 3.51
C TYR A 649 11.25 37.71 4.16
N LYS A 650 11.04 38.90 4.73
CA LYS A 650 9.75 39.30 5.34
C LYS A 650 8.56 39.10 4.40
N ASP A 651 8.79 39.32 3.10
CA ASP A 651 7.79 39.10 2.05
C ASP A 651 7.41 37.63 1.82
N ILE A 652 8.22 36.67 2.26
CA ILE A 652 7.86 35.25 2.19
C ILE A 652 6.83 34.89 3.26
N PHE A 653 6.98 35.45 4.45
CA PHE A 653 6.12 35.09 5.58
C PHE A 653 4.67 35.46 5.32
N LYS A 654 4.39 36.60 4.68
CA LYS A 654 3.03 36.95 4.26
C LYS A 654 2.44 35.91 3.27
N LEU A 655 3.27 35.34 2.39
CA LEU A 655 2.85 34.28 1.45
C LEU A 655 2.61 32.94 2.17
N ILE A 656 3.44 32.59 3.17
CA ILE A 656 3.25 31.38 3.98
C ILE A 656 1.96 31.48 4.79
N VAL A 657 1.70 32.64 5.40
CA VAL A 657 0.46 32.87 6.16
C VAL A 657 -0.76 32.81 5.27
N GLU A 658 -0.71 33.48 4.11
CA GLU A 658 -1.74 33.40 3.07
C GLU A 658 -2.02 31.93 2.69
N GLU A 659 -0.97 31.14 2.48
CA GLU A 659 -1.07 29.74 2.06
C GLU A 659 -1.63 28.82 3.16
N GLU A 660 -1.17 28.95 4.40
CA GLU A 660 -1.66 28.15 5.52
C GLU A 660 -3.14 28.38 5.79
N ILE A 661 -3.59 29.64 5.72
CA ILE A 661 -5.00 29.97 5.86
C ILE A 661 -5.82 29.36 4.71
N ARG A 662 -5.35 29.48 3.46
CA ARG A 662 -6.03 28.86 2.32
C ARG A 662 -6.20 27.35 2.49
N ARG A 663 -5.16 26.65 2.94
CA ARG A 663 -5.17 25.19 3.16
C ARG A 663 -6.15 24.76 4.25
N GLU A 664 -6.31 25.57 5.29
CA GLU A 664 -7.26 25.27 6.36
C GLU A 664 -8.71 25.43 5.88
N PHE A 665 -9.01 26.53 5.19
CA PHE A 665 -10.39 26.85 4.80
C PHE A 665 -10.86 26.16 3.49
N SER A 666 -9.94 25.70 2.62
CA SER A 666 -10.29 25.02 1.36
C SER A 666 -11.06 23.71 1.57
N ARG A 667 -10.87 23.04 2.72
CA ARG A 667 -11.57 21.79 3.08
C ARG A 667 -13.08 21.94 3.23
N ASN A 668 -13.55 23.15 3.51
CA ASN A 668 -14.96 23.47 3.69
C ASN A 668 -15.51 24.36 2.56
N ALA A 669 -14.92 24.28 1.36
CA ALA A 669 -15.30 25.13 0.24
C ALA A 669 -16.80 25.05 -0.08
N LYS A 670 -17.43 26.22 -0.19
CA LYS A 670 -18.83 26.39 -0.60
C LYS A 670 -18.94 26.38 -2.12
N ASN A 671 -20.18 26.28 -2.63
CA ASN A 671 -20.42 26.53 -4.04
C ASN A 671 -20.00 27.96 -4.40
N PHE A 672 -19.05 28.11 -5.33
CA PHE A 672 -18.48 29.39 -5.72
C PHE A 672 -19.55 30.45 -6.05
N SER A 673 -20.62 30.07 -6.75
CA SER A 673 -21.68 31.00 -7.15
C SER A 673 -22.55 31.45 -5.97
N GLU A 674 -22.81 30.58 -5.00
CA GLU A 674 -23.57 30.93 -3.79
C GLU A 674 -22.72 31.79 -2.85
N LEU A 675 -21.45 31.42 -2.67
CA LEU A 675 -20.49 32.18 -1.88
C LEU A 675 -20.35 33.62 -2.40
N CYS A 676 -20.20 33.80 -3.71
CA CYS A 676 -20.10 35.14 -4.30
C CYS A 676 -21.35 35.99 -4.04
N LYS A 677 -22.56 35.40 -4.02
CA LYS A 677 -23.79 36.15 -3.71
C LYS A 677 -23.82 36.59 -2.25
N GLU A 678 -23.41 35.73 -1.33
CA GLU A 678 -23.38 36.03 0.11
C GLU A 678 -22.31 37.09 0.43
N LEU A 679 -21.10 36.95 -0.14
CA LEU A 679 -19.98 37.87 0.11
C LEU A 679 -20.18 39.24 -0.56
N LEU A 680 -20.75 39.28 -1.76
CA LEU A 680 -20.91 40.52 -2.55
C LEU A 680 -22.33 41.10 -2.49
N GLU A 681 -23.24 40.51 -1.69
CA GLU A 681 -24.62 40.94 -1.49
C GLU A 681 -25.39 41.21 -2.80
N ILE A 682 -25.25 40.29 -3.75
CA ILE A 682 -25.81 40.47 -5.11
C ILE A 682 -27.34 40.32 -5.10
N SER A 683 -28.06 41.41 -5.39
CA SER A 683 -29.50 41.40 -5.67
C SER A 683 -29.78 41.54 -7.17
N THR A 684 -30.70 40.70 -7.69
CA THR A 684 -31.12 40.72 -9.11
C THR A 684 -32.56 41.19 -9.32
N GLU A 685 -33.23 41.68 -8.26
CA GLU A 685 -34.67 41.97 -8.27
C GLU A 685 -35.07 43.06 -9.27
N SER A 686 -34.24 44.11 -9.41
CA SER A 686 -34.52 45.24 -10.29
C SER A 686 -34.44 44.86 -11.77
N GLN A 687 -33.46 44.04 -12.16
CA GLN A 687 -33.31 43.56 -13.54
C GLN A 687 -34.39 42.55 -13.93
N LEU A 688 -34.90 41.76 -12.98
CA LEU A 688 -35.96 40.78 -13.23
C LEU A 688 -37.32 41.42 -13.49
N LYS A 689 -37.61 42.56 -12.84
CA LYS A 689 -38.86 43.29 -13.01
C LYS A 689 -39.00 43.87 -14.42
N ALA A 690 -37.92 44.44 -14.96
CA ALA A 690 -37.88 44.94 -16.34
C ALA A 690 -38.08 43.83 -17.40
N LEU A 691 -37.57 42.61 -17.13
CA LEU A 691 -37.72 41.48 -18.03
C LEU A 691 -39.19 41.00 -18.10
N GLY A 692 -39.89 40.96 -16.96
CA GLY A 692 -41.28 40.53 -16.85
C GLY A 692 -42.27 41.46 -17.59
N GLU A 693 -42.02 42.76 -17.59
CA GLU A 693 -42.88 43.75 -18.26
C GLU A 693 -42.78 43.71 -19.79
N SER A 694 -41.62 43.30 -20.35
CA SER A 694 -41.40 43.20 -21.79
C SER A 694 -42.10 42.02 -22.49
N LEU A 695 -42.57 41.03 -21.73
CA LEU A 695 -43.08 39.74 -22.24
C LEU A 695 -44.61 39.63 -22.31
N ASN A 696 -45.37 40.64 -21.85
CA ASN A 696 -46.84 40.66 -21.96
C ASN A 696 -47.28 41.37 -23.26
N LYS A 697 -47.60 40.60 -24.30
CA LYS A 697 -48.41 41.09 -25.43
C LYS A 697 -49.74 40.34 -25.50
N PRO A 698 -50.87 41.00 -25.83
CA PRO A 698 -52.18 40.38 -25.89
C PRO A 698 -52.27 39.38 -27.07
N ASN A 699 -52.80 38.18 -26.80
CA ASN A 699 -52.95 37.12 -27.78
C ASN A 699 -54.04 37.46 -28.82
N ALA A 700 -53.68 37.35 -30.09
CA ALA A 700 -54.61 37.19 -31.21
C ALA A 700 -55.38 35.86 -31.08
N SER A 701 -56.46 35.69 -31.83
CA SER A 701 -57.21 34.43 -31.82
C SER A 701 -56.33 33.27 -32.33
N TYR A 702 -56.39 32.11 -31.69
CA TYR A 702 -55.60 30.94 -32.12
C TYR A 702 -56.02 30.43 -33.51
N ALA A 703 -57.23 30.74 -33.96
CA ALA A 703 -57.68 30.51 -35.33
C ALA A 703 -56.89 31.37 -36.34
N GLU A 704 -56.66 32.66 -36.04
CA GLU A 704 -55.87 33.56 -36.90
C GLU A 704 -54.40 33.10 -37.00
N ILE A 705 -53.87 32.53 -35.91
CA ILE A 705 -52.55 31.89 -35.90
C ILE A 705 -52.54 30.69 -36.87
N TYR A 706 -53.54 29.81 -36.82
CA TYR A 706 -53.62 28.68 -37.76
C TYR A 706 -53.79 29.13 -39.23
N SER A 707 -54.70 30.08 -39.50
CA SER A 707 -55.00 30.55 -40.86
C SER A 707 -53.86 31.36 -41.49
N SER A 708 -53.08 32.10 -40.69
CA SER A 708 -51.90 32.84 -41.18
C SER A 708 -50.75 31.90 -41.56
N PHE A 709 -50.49 30.85 -40.78
CA PHE A 709 -49.47 29.85 -41.10
C PHE A 709 -49.89 28.86 -42.20
N ALA A 710 -51.19 28.62 -42.38
CA ALA A 710 -51.70 27.90 -43.55
C ALA A 710 -51.43 28.66 -44.87
N ARG A 711 -51.17 29.98 -44.80
CA ARG A 711 -50.89 30.85 -45.96
C ARG A 711 -49.40 31.15 -46.20
N ASP A 712 -48.54 31.15 -45.19
CA ASP A 712 -47.11 31.48 -45.34
C ASP A 712 -46.17 30.52 -44.60
N PHE A 713 -45.35 29.79 -45.36
CA PHE A 713 -44.30 28.89 -44.87
C PHE A 713 -42.91 29.53 -45.06
N LYS A 714 -42.54 30.53 -44.24
CA LYS A 714 -41.15 30.93 -43.94
C LYS A 714 -41.10 32.18 -43.04
N GLU A 715 -40.68 32.01 -41.79
CA GLU A 715 -39.60 32.80 -41.17
C GLU A 715 -39.34 32.30 -39.72
N LYS A 716 -38.07 32.10 -39.38
CA LYS A 716 -37.64 31.75 -38.01
C LYS A 716 -37.38 33.03 -37.22
N GLY A 717 -38.04 33.19 -36.08
CA GLY A 717 -37.86 34.33 -35.18
C GLY A 717 -36.44 34.46 -34.63
N LYS A 718 -35.91 35.69 -34.62
CA LYS A 718 -34.67 36.07 -33.92
C LYS A 718 -34.87 35.97 -32.40
N ALA A 719 -33.94 35.32 -31.70
CA ALA A 719 -33.90 35.33 -30.25
C ALA A 719 -33.44 36.70 -29.74
N MET A 720 -34.12 37.22 -28.72
CA MET A 720 -33.78 38.48 -28.05
C MET A 720 -32.56 38.26 -27.13
N GLU A 721 -31.42 38.88 -27.48
CA GLU A 721 -30.22 38.92 -26.65
C GLU A 721 -30.42 39.89 -25.48
N ILE A 722 -29.95 39.52 -24.28
CA ILE A 722 -29.93 40.41 -23.10
C ILE A 722 -28.55 41.05 -23.05
N GLU A 723 -28.50 42.34 -22.80
CA GLU A 723 -27.27 43.10 -22.60
C GLU A 723 -26.51 42.58 -21.37
N LYS A 724 -25.20 42.33 -21.51
CA LYS A 724 -24.38 41.79 -20.41
C LYS A 724 -24.17 42.86 -19.35
N PHE A 725 -24.45 42.52 -18.09
CA PHE A 725 -24.14 43.37 -16.95
C PHE A 725 -22.62 43.46 -16.74
N ASN A 726 -22.12 44.68 -16.52
CA ASN A 726 -20.72 44.95 -16.25
C ASN A 726 -20.60 45.87 -15.03
N PHE A 727 -19.94 45.39 -13.98
CA PHE A 727 -19.66 46.13 -12.75
C PHE A 727 -18.25 46.71 -12.82
N SER A 728 -18.14 48.03 -12.70
CA SER A 728 -16.87 48.79 -12.77
C SER A 728 -16.57 49.61 -11.51
N ASP A 729 -17.42 49.54 -10.50
CA ASP A 729 -17.28 50.34 -9.27
C ASP A 729 -16.36 49.64 -8.25
N ARG A 730 -16.13 50.31 -7.12
CA ARG A 730 -15.38 49.80 -5.96
C ARG A 730 -16.34 49.36 -4.85
N ILE A 731 -15.88 48.51 -3.94
CA ILE A 731 -16.68 48.05 -2.80
C ILE A 731 -16.36 48.89 -1.56
N GLU A 732 -17.24 49.84 -1.25
CA GLU A 732 -17.04 50.77 -0.11
C GLU A 732 -17.23 50.09 1.25
N VAL A 733 -18.16 49.13 1.35
CA VAL A 733 -18.51 48.44 2.61
C VAL A 733 -18.62 46.94 2.38
N LEU A 734 -18.06 46.14 3.29
CA LEU A 734 -18.20 44.68 3.28
C LEU A 734 -19.62 44.27 3.66
N SER A 735 -20.12 43.21 3.04
CA SER A 735 -21.40 42.62 3.47
C SER A 735 -21.28 42.07 4.91
N PRO A 736 -22.38 41.98 5.68
CA PRO A 736 -22.33 41.42 7.03
C PRO A 736 -21.73 40.01 7.08
N PHE A 737 -21.98 39.20 6.05
CA PHE A 737 -21.42 37.86 5.93
C PHE A 737 -19.91 37.89 5.61
N ALA A 738 -19.47 38.84 4.77
CA ALA A 738 -18.05 39.02 4.47
C ALA A 738 -17.27 39.50 5.71
N ASP A 739 -17.83 40.42 6.49
CA ASP A 739 -17.23 40.92 7.73
C ASP A 739 -17.12 39.81 8.79
N GLU A 740 -18.18 39.02 8.98
CA GLU A 740 -18.15 37.85 9.88
C GLU A 740 -17.10 36.81 9.43
N SER A 741 -17.02 36.55 8.13
CA SER A 741 -16.07 35.59 7.56
C SER A 741 -14.62 36.09 7.68
N TRP A 742 -14.40 37.38 7.47
CA TRP A 742 -13.10 38.03 7.70
C TRP A 742 -12.67 37.92 9.16
N GLY A 743 -13.58 38.18 10.10
CA GLY A 743 -13.34 38.01 11.53
C GLY A 743 -12.92 36.58 11.91
N LYS A 744 -13.51 35.56 11.29
CA LYS A 744 -13.12 34.15 11.50
C LYS A 744 -11.71 33.85 10.98
N VAL A 745 -11.38 34.36 9.81
CA VAL A 745 -10.05 34.20 9.21
C VAL A 745 -8.98 34.91 10.05
N ASN A 746 -9.23 36.14 10.48
CA ASN A 746 -8.32 36.86 11.38
C ASN A 746 -8.19 36.16 12.74
N ALA A 747 -9.27 35.61 13.30
CA ALA A 747 -9.21 34.84 14.54
C ALA A 747 -8.33 33.58 14.42
N PHE A 748 -8.26 32.95 13.24
CA PHE A 748 -7.41 31.79 12.99
C PHE A 748 -5.92 32.09 13.18
N LEU A 749 -5.45 33.31 12.89
CA LEU A 749 -4.08 33.72 13.18
C LEU A 749 -3.74 33.57 14.67
N HIS A 750 -4.71 33.81 15.56
CA HIS A 750 -4.52 33.76 17.00
C HIS A 750 -4.78 32.38 17.61
N THR A 751 -5.70 31.60 17.03
CA THR A 751 -6.03 30.26 17.53
C THR A 751 -5.11 29.18 16.99
N SER A 752 -4.46 29.42 15.86
CA SER A 752 -3.42 28.55 15.33
C SER A 752 -2.07 28.84 16.00
N ASN A 753 -1.17 27.85 15.97
CA ASN A 753 0.24 28.03 16.37
C ASN A 753 1.02 28.92 15.38
N LEU A 754 0.37 29.47 14.35
CA LEU A 754 1.03 30.27 13.32
C LEU A 754 1.59 31.58 13.88
N LYS A 755 0.88 32.25 14.80
CA LYS A 755 1.40 33.48 15.44
C LYS A 755 2.67 33.22 16.25
N SER A 756 2.72 32.12 17.00
CA SER A 756 3.92 31.75 17.76
C SER A 756 5.08 31.37 16.83
N GLU A 757 4.79 30.69 15.72
CA GLU A 757 5.78 30.35 14.69
C GLU A 757 6.34 31.61 13.98
N LEU A 758 5.51 32.61 13.67
CA LEU A 758 5.94 33.88 13.07
C LEU A 758 6.74 34.74 14.04
N SER A 759 6.28 34.85 15.29
CA SER A 759 6.99 35.59 16.34
C SER A 759 8.39 35.04 16.55
N TYR A 760 8.55 33.72 16.46
CA TYR A 760 9.85 33.05 16.51
C TYR A 760 10.78 33.44 15.36
N ALA A 761 10.22 33.63 14.17
CA ALA A 761 10.95 34.16 13.02
C ALA A 761 11.20 35.69 13.11
N GLY A 762 10.87 36.32 14.25
CA GLY A 762 11.06 37.75 14.49
C GLY A 762 9.97 38.62 13.88
N ILE A 763 8.79 38.06 13.57
CA ILE A 763 7.69 38.77 12.91
C ILE A 763 6.49 38.80 13.84
N ASP A 764 6.16 39.98 14.33
CA ASP A 764 4.94 40.20 15.12
C ASP A 764 3.79 40.58 14.19
N VAL A 765 2.78 39.73 14.13
CA VAL A 765 1.57 39.91 13.32
C VAL A 765 0.37 39.79 14.23
N ASN A 766 -0.47 40.82 14.27
CA ASN A 766 -1.70 40.82 15.06
C ASN A 766 -2.95 40.67 14.18
N SER A 767 -2.86 40.98 12.90
CA SER A 767 -3.95 40.87 11.94
C SER A 767 -3.44 40.65 10.52
N LEU A 768 -4.27 40.16 9.60
CA LEU A 768 -3.91 40.08 8.18
C LEU A 768 -3.70 41.45 7.54
N GLU A 769 -4.30 42.49 8.12
CA GLU A 769 -4.04 43.88 7.75
C GLU A 769 -2.57 44.27 7.95
N ASP A 770 -1.90 43.76 9.00
CA ASP A 770 -0.47 43.98 9.24
C ASP A 770 0.42 43.35 8.15
N LEU A 771 -0.11 42.39 7.40
CA LEU A 771 0.55 41.75 6.26
C LEU A 771 0.26 42.42 4.91
N GLY A 772 -0.54 43.50 4.89
CA GLY A 772 -0.85 44.29 3.70
C GLY A 772 -2.19 43.99 3.04
N ILE A 773 -3.08 43.22 3.67
CA ILE A 773 -4.46 42.98 3.17
C ILE A 773 -5.40 44.04 3.75
N ILE A 774 -5.37 45.24 3.17
CA ILE A 774 -6.00 46.43 3.77
C ILE A 774 -7.37 46.73 3.14
N THR A 775 -7.44 46.72 1.81
CA THR A 775 -8.64 47.14 1.07
C THR A 775 -9.76 46.09 1.11
N ASN A 776 -11.01 46.52 0.96
CA ASN A 776 -12.16 45.61 0.93
C ASN A 776 -12.08 44.62 -0.22
N GLU A 777 -11.57 45.05 -1.38
CA GLU A 777 -11.37 44.20 -2.54
C GLU A 777 -10.35 43.10 -2.27
N GLN A 778 -9.25 43.41 -1.58
CA GLN A 778 -8.27 42.39 -1.17
C GLN A 778 -8.89 41.40 -0.18
N LYS A 779 -9.63 41.88 0.82
CA LYS A 779 -10.34 41.04 1.80
C LYS A 779 -11.33 40.10 1.12
N LEU A 780 -12.15 40.63 0.20
CA LEU A 780 -13.13 39.85 -0.54
C LEU A 780 -12.47 38.84 -1.49
N ALA A 781 -11.40 39.23 -2.19
CA ALA A 781 -10.66 38.32 -3.07
C ALA A 781 -10.09 37.14 -2.27
N PHE A 782 -9.47 37.42 -1.12
CA PHE A 782 -8.94 36.39 -0.24
C PHE A 782 -10.05 35.47 0.30
N LEU A 783 -11.19 36.01 0.74
CA LEU A 783 -12.32 35.20 1.20
C LEU A 783 -12.91 34.32 0.10
N ILE A 784 -13.08 34.85 -1.11
CA ILE A 784 -13.58 34.09 -2.26
C ILE A 784 -12.64 32.92 -2.57
N GLU A 785 -11.33 33.15 -2.55
CA GLU A 785 -10.37 32.09 -2.84
C GLU A 785 -10.26 31.06 -1.71
N CYS A 786 -10.29 31.47 -0.44
CA CYS A 786 -10.25 30.58 0.72
C CYS A 786 -11.50 29.68 0.83
N PHE A 787 -12.68 30.24 0.61
CA PHE A 787 -13.95 29.52 0.78
C PHE A 787 -14.54 28.98 -0.53
N GLY A 788 -14.04 29.42 -1.69
CA GLY A 788 -14.60 29.08 -3.00
C GLY A 788 -13.77 28.09 -3.81
N HIS A 789 -12.50 27.86 -3.46
CA HIS A 789 -11.62 26.95 -4.16
C HIS A 789 -11.25 25.74 -3.28
N THR A 790 -11.52 24.54 -3.78
CA THR A 790 -10.83 23.32 -3.31
C THR A 790 -9.42 23.29 -3.90
N ASP A 791 -8.53 22.46 -3.36
CA ASP A 791 -7.15 22.34 -3.86
C ASP A 791 -7.11 21.98 -5.37
N GLU A 792 -8.00 21.10 -5.83
CA GLU A 792 -8.14 20.74 -7.25
C GLU A 792 -8.59 21.92 -8.13
N ILE A 793 -9.61 22.66 -7.67
CA ILE A 793 -10.12 23.84 -8.39
C ILE A 793 -9.05 24.92 -8.44
N ARG A 794 -8.33 25.10 -7.33
CA ARG A 794 -7.26 26.07 -7.21
C ARG A 794 -6.15 25.82 -8.23
N LYS A 795 -5.71 24.56 -8.38
CA LYS A 795 -4.71 24.18 -9.40
C LYS A 795 -5.14 24.62 -10.80
N VAL A 796 -6.38 24.31 -11.17
CA VAL A 796 -6.96 24.71 -12.46
C VAL A 796 -7.07 26.23 -12.60
N SER A 797 -7.43 26.94 -11.54
CA SER A 797 -7.51 28.41 -11.55
C SER A 797 -6.14 29.07 -11.69
N ILE A 798 -5.09 28.51 -11.08
CA ILE A 798 -3.70 28.98 -11.26
C ILE A 798 -3.28 28.81 -12.73
N GLU A 799 -3.51 27.63 -13.31
CA GLU A 799 -3.17 27.34 -14.72
C GLU A 799 -3.88 28.27 -15.71
N LYS A 800 -5.07 28.77 -15.36
CA LYS A 800 -5.84 29.71 -16.18
C LYS A 800 -5.52 31.19 -15.92
N GLY A 801 -4.69 31.49 -14.92
CA GLY A 801 -4.44 32.88 -14.49
C GLY A 801 -5.69 33.54 -13.91
N GLU A 802 -6.55 32.78 -13.23
CA GLU A 802 -7.82 33.25 -12.65
C GLU A 802 -7.72 33.51 -11.14
N ILE A 803 -6.53 33.41 -10.54
CA ILE A 803 -6.24 33.77 -9.14
C ILE A 803 -5.66 35.18 -9.09
N ALA A 804 -6.07 35.97 -8.11
CA ALA A 804 -5.53 37.30 -7.87
C ALA A 804 -4.39 37.25 -6.84
N ASN A 805 -3.35 38.06 -7.04
CA ASN A 805 -2.41 38.33 -5.95
C ASN A 805 -3.10 39.19 -4.89
N VAL A 806 -3.40 38.62 -3.72
CA VAL A 806 -4.12 39.30 -2.64
C VAL A 806 -3.37 40.49 -2.03
N PHE A 807 -2.06 40.58 -2.28
CA PHE A 807 -1.23 41.71 -1.87
C PHE A 807 -1.16 42.81 -2.94
N SER A 808 -1.86 42.66 -4.08
CA SER A 808 -1.97 43.64 -5.16
C SER A 808 -3.40 44.21 -5.21
N PRO A 809 -3.65 45.41 -4.66
CA PRO A 809 -4.98 46.01 -4.62
C PRO A 809 -5.65 46.13 -6.00
N ASP A 810 -4.87 46.45 -7.04
CA ASP A 810 -5.38 46.63 -8.40
C ASP A 810 -5.81 45.30 -9.03
N GLU A 811 -5.04 44.23 -8.82
CA GLU A 811 -5.44 42.89 -9.28
C GLU A 811 -6.69 42.39 -8.56
N CYS A 812 -6.78 42.60 -7.24
CA CYS A 812 -7.97 42.25 -6.48
C CYS A 812 -9.21 43.01 -6.95
N LEU A 813 -9.08 44.30 -7.27
CA LEU A 813 -10.18 45.09 -7.81
C LEU A 813 -10.69 44.52 -9.14
N VAL A 814 -9.79 44.24 -10.09
CA VAL A 814 -10.15 43.65 -11.38
C VAL A 814 -10.80 42.28 -11.20
N PHE A 815 -10.27 41.47 -10.28
CA PHE A 815 -10.82 40.16 -9.95
C PHE A 815 -12.25 40.26 -9.39
N ILE A 816 -12.49 41.15 -8.43
CA ILE A 816 -13.82 41.36 -7.84
C ILE A 816 -14.80 41.89 -8.88
N GLN A 817 -14.40 42.84 -9.72
CA GLN A 817 -15.24 43.37 -10.79
C GLN A 817 -15.68 42.29 -11.80
N LYS A 818 -14.73 41.46 -12.23
CA LYS A 818 -15.00 40.31 -13.11
C LYS A 818 -15.91 39.29 -12.42
N THR A 819 -15.65 38.98 -11.16
CA THR A 819 -16.40 37.99 -10.39
C THR A 819 -17.83 38.43 -10.12
N TYR A 820 -18.03 39.70 -9.75
CA TYR A 820 -19.34 40.31 -9.55
C TYR A 820 -20.15 40.26 -10.86
N SER A 821 -19.59 40.81 -11.93
CA SER A 821 -20.22 40.83 -13.26
C SER A 821 -20.59 39.44 -13.74
N GLY A 822 -19.66 38.49 -13.62
CA GLY A 822 -19.85 37.10 -14.02
C GLY A 822 -20.92 36.38 -13.19
N THR A 823 -21.07 36.72 -11.91
CA THR A 823 -22.08 36.12 -11.03
C THR A 823 -23.47 36.67 -11.34
N VAL A 824 -23.63 37.99 -11.49
CA VAL A 824 -24.89 38.62 -11.90
C VAL A 824 -25.38 38.07 -13.24
N ASN A 825 -24.52 38.01 -14.25
CA ASN A 825 -24.90 37.50 -15.57
C ASN A 825 -25.36 36.04 -15.56
N ARG A 826 -24.73 35.19 -14.73
CA ARG A 826 -25.15 33.79 -14.56
C ARG A 826 -26.53 33.70 -13.92
N GLU A 827 -26.80 34.52 -12.90
CA GLU A 827 -28.11 34.56 -12.25
C GLU A 827 -29.21 35.10 -13.16
N LEU A 828 -28.94 36.16 -13.92
CA LEU A 828 -29.87 36.68 -14.91
C LEU A 828 -30.22 35.62 -15.98
N ALA A 829 -29.23 34.86 -16.45
CA ALA A 829 -29.46 33.76 -17.40
C ALA A 829 -30.28 32.61 -16.80
N ALA A 830 -30.00 32.22 -15.56
CA ALA A 830 -30.75 31.19 -14.85
C ALA A 830 -32.21 31.61 -14.61
N ASN A 831 -32.42 32.84 -14.15
CA ASN A 831 -33.75 33.38 -13.89
C ASN A 831 -34.54 33.64 -15.19
N LYS A 832 -33.90 34.13 -16.27
CA LYS A 832 -34.54 34.20 -17.60
C LYS A 832 -35.08 32.84 -18.02
N SER A 833 -34.26 31.80 -17.89
CA SER A 833 -34.64 30.44 -18.26
C SER A 833 -35.84 29.94 -17.44
N LYS A 834 -35.90 30.32 -16.15
CA LYS A 834 -37.02 30.01 -15.26
C LYS A 834 -38.31 30.76 -15.63
N ILE A 835 -38.23 32.08 -15.87
CA ILE A 835 -39.38 32.91 -16.26
C ILE A 835 -39.96 32.45 -17.61
N LEU A 836 -39.11 32.21 -18.61
CA LEU A 836 -39.55 31.70 -19.91
C LEU A 836 -40.24 30.34 -19.77
N TYR A 837 -39.72 29.46 -18.92
CA TYR A 837 -40.34 28.18 -18.64
C TYR A 837 -41.72 28.31 -17.96
N GLU A 838 -41.86 29.21 -16.98
CA GLU A 838 -43.13 29.48 -16.31
C GLU A 838 -44.18 30.09 -17.25
N LEU A 839 -43.78 31.01 -18.13
CA LEU A 839 -44.64 31.59 -19.17
C LEU A 839 -45.10 30.55 -20.18
N GLN A 840 -44.19 29.69 -20.67
CA GLN A 840 -44.53 28.59 -21.58
C GLN A 840 -45.52 27.59 -20.96
N ILE A 841 -45.42 27.31 -19.66
CA ILE A 841 -46.40 26.48 -18.95
C ILE A 841 -47.76 27.17 -18.90
N LYS A 842 -47.80 28.48 -18.57
CA LYS A 842 -49.04 29.24 -18.48
C LYS A 842 -49.75 29.29 -19.83
N GLU A 843 -49.04 29.67 -20.88
CA GLU A 843 -49.55 29.69 -22.26
C GLU A 843 -50.00 28.29 -22.70
N GLY A 844 -49.21 27.25 -22.40
CA GLY A 844 -49.57 25.86 -22.72
C GLY A 844 -50.85 25.38 -22.01
N LYS A 845 -51.10 25.84 -20.77
CA LYS A 845 -52.35 25.54 -20.04
C LYS A 845 -53.54 26.26 -20.65
N GLU A 846 -53.40 27.54 -20.99
CA GLU A 846 -54.45 28.32 -21.65
C GLU A 846 -54.81 27.71 -23.00
N ARG A 847 -53.81 27.37 -23.83
CA ARG A 847 -54.01 26.69 -25.12
C ARG A 847 -54.68 25.32 -24.97
N ALA A 848 -54.29 24.52 -23.97
CA ALA A 848 -54.91 23.22 -23.71
C ALA A 848 -56.37 23.36 -23.22
N GLU A 849 -56.68 24.40 -22.45
CA GLU A 849 -58.04 24.70 -21.98
C GLU A 849 -58.93 25.17 -23.15
N THR A 850 -58.43 26.06 -24.00
CA THR A 850 -59.13 26.46 -25.25
C THR A 850 -59.33 25.26 -26.17
N PHE A 851 -58.29 24.44 -26.39
CA PHE A 851 -58.37 23.20 -27.16
C PHE A 851 -59.45 22.24 -26.63
N LYS A 852 -59.59 22.14 -25.31
CA LYS A 852 -60.63 21.32 -24.68
C LYS A 852 -62.03 21.83 -25.01
N ASN A 853 -62.26 23.14 -24.86
CA ASN A 853 -63.61 23.72 -24.85
C ASN A 853 -64.11 24.18 -26.23
N THR A 854 -63.22 24.48 -27.18
CA THR A 854 -63.63 25.00 -28.49
C THR A 854 -64.40 23.98 -29.33
N VAL A 855 -65.37 24.44 -30.11
CA VAL A 855 -66.06 23.66 -31.15
C VAL A 855 -65.48 23.92 -32.54
N ASP A 856 -64.56 24.88 -32.67
CA ASP A 856 -63.87 25.19 -33.91
C ASP A 856 -62.60 24.33 -34.05
N LEU A 857 -62.54 23.54 -35.13
CA LEU A 857 -61.39 22.67 -35.40
C LEU A 857 -60.15 23.45 -35.84
N GLU A 858 -60.31 24.63 -36.46
CA GLU A 858 -59.17 25.49 -36.83
C GLU A 858 -58.56 26.13 -35.59
N GLU A 859 -59.39 26.57 -34.64
CA GLU A 859 -58.93 27.05 -33.33
C GLU A 859 -58.24 25.94 -32.52
N ALA A 860 -58.79 24.71 -32.56
CA ALA A 860 -58.16 23.55 -31.94
C ALA A 860 -56.81 23.20 -32.60
N ALA A 861 -56.71 23.30 -33.93
CA ALA A 861 -55.47 23.08 -34.66
C ALA A 861 -54.43 24.17 -34.34
N GLY A 862 -54.83 25.44 -34.27
CA GLY A 862 -53.98 26.56 -33.86
C GLY A 862 -53.46 26.41 -32.43
N CYS A 863 -54.29 25.90 -31.52
CA CYS A 863 -53.87 25.58 -30.15
C CYS A 863 -52.75 24.52 -30.12
N LEU A 864 -52.72 23.57 -31.07
CA LEU A 864 -51.69 22.53 -31.16
C LEU A 864 -50.47 22.92 -32.01
N TYR A 865 -50.56 23.97 -32.82
CA TYR A 865 -49.50 24.31 -33.76
C TYR A 865 -48.17 24.64 -33.07
N GLY A 866 -47.07 24.01 -33.52
CA GLY A 866 -45.72 24.28 -33.06
C GLY A 866 -45.28 23.49 -31.81
N ILE A 867 -46.10 22.58 -31.29
CA ILE A 867 -45.74 21.76 -30.12
C ILE A 867 -44.92 20.54 -30.51
N CYS A 868 -44.12 20.00 -29.57
CA CYS A 868 -43.36 18.76 -29.75
C CYS A 868 -43.82 17.72 -28.73
N GLN A 869 -43.95 16.43 -29.08
CA GLN A 869 -44.40 15.36 -28.19
C GLN A 869 -43.50 15.19 -26.95
N GLY A 870 -42.21 15.50 -27.10
CA GLY A 870 -41.25 15.48 -26.00
C GLY A 870 -41.36 16.68 -25.04
N HIS A 871 -42.11 17.72 -25.41
CA HIS A 871 -42.27 18.92 -24.60
C HIS A 871 -43.34 18.74 -23.53
N HIS A 872 -43.15 19.37 -22.36
CA HIS A 872 -44.04 19.21 -21.21
C HIS A 872 -45.47 19.71 -21.48
N THR A 873 -45.64 20.70 -22.37
CA THR A 873 -46.96 21.23 -22.76
C THR A 873 -47.80 20.23 -23.56
N PHE A 874 -47.20 19.28 -24.30
CA PHE A 874 -47.94 18.28 -25.08
C PHE A 874 -48.84 17.42 -24.18
N ASN A 875 -48.36 17.07 -22.98
CA ASN A 875 -49.15 16.30 -22.02
C ASN A 875 -50.39 17.04 -21.53
N LEU A 876 -50.39 18.38 -21.52
CA LEU A 876 -51.56 19.18 -21.15
C LEU A 876 -52.73 18.96 -22.13
N PHE A 877 -52.45 18.86 -23.44
CA PHE A 877 -53.44 18.54 -24.47
C PHE A 877 -53.94 17.09 -24.39
N VAL A 878 -53.03 16.15 -24.06
CA VAL A 878 -53.41 14.75 -23.79
C VAL A 878 -54.33 14.66 -22.56
N ASP A 879 -54.07 15.47 -21.53
CA ASP A 879 -54.90 15.54 -20.34
C ASP A 879 -56.25 16.22 -20.61
N ALA A 880 -56.29 17.25 -21.46
CA ALA A 880 -57.53 17.87 -21.93
C ALA A 880 -58.50 16.84 -22.54
N LEU A 881 -58.01 15.92 -23.39
CA LEU A 881 -58.84 14.85 -23.98
C LEU A 881 -59.31 13.77 -22.99
N LYS A 882 -58.75 13.70 -21.78
CA LYS A 882 -59.22 12.76 -20.74
C LYS A 882 -60.44 13.27 -20.00
N HIS A 883 -60.88 14.51 -20.22
CA HIS A 883 -62.14 15.01 -19.65
C HIS A 883 -63.36 14.32 -20.28
N LYS A 884 -64.51 14.39 -19.61
CA LYS A 884 -65.77 13.83 -20.12
C LYS A 884 -66.41 14.79 -21.10
N ASN A 885 -67.02 14.27 -22.16
CA ASN A 885 -67.83 15.00 -23.13
C ASN A 885 -67.08 16.18 -23.79
N VAL A 886 -65.81 15.97 -24.16
CA VAL A 886 -65.03 16.96 -24.92
C VAL A 886 -65.69 17.15 -26.30
N PRO A 887 -66.02 18.39 -26.71
CA PRO A 887 -66.58 18.63 -28.05
C PRO A 887 -65.58 18.21 -29.12
N LEU A 888 -66.07 17.50 -30.14
CA LEU A 888 -65.27 16.98 -31.27
C LEU A 888 -64.04 16.19 -30.80
N ALA A 889 -64.21 15.36 -29.75
CA ALA A 889 -63.12 14.61 -29.14
C ALA A 889 -62.39 13.71 -30.13
N LEU A 890 -63.09 13.19 -31.14
CA LEU A 890 -62.56 12.26 -32.13
C LEU A 890 -61.63 12.97 -33.11
N GLU A 891 -62.03 14.14 -33.60
CA GLU A 891 -61.28 14.99 -34.51
C GLU A 891 -60.05 15.57 -33.81
N LYS A 892 -60.21 16.02 -32.55
CA LYS A 892 -59.09 16.48 -31.71
C LYS A 892 -58.13 15.35 -31.34
N ALA A 893 -58.63 14.14 -31.11
CA ALA A 893 -57.79 12.96 -30.95
C ALA A 893 -57.00 12.66 -32.23
N LYS A 894 -57.63 12.76 -33.42
CA LYS A 894 -56.95 12.61 -34.71
C LYS A 894 -55.84 13.64 -34.89
N MET A 895 -56.05 14.90 -34.52
CA MET A 895 -55.02 15.94 -34.59
C MET A 895 -53.77 15.58 -33.77
N LEU A 896 -53.93 15.03 -32.56
CA LEU A 896 -52.81 14.59 -31.73
C LEU A 896 -52.16 13.30 -32.24
N THR A 897 -52.95 12.32 -32.68
CA THR A 897 -52.41 11.00 -33.11
C THR A 897 -51.76 11.04 -34.48
N HIS A 898 -52.33 11.80 -35.42
CA HIS A 898 -51.79 11.96 -36.78
C HIS A 898 -50.77 13.09 -36.86
N GLY A 899 -50.81 14.05 -35.92
CA GLY A 899 -49.87 15.18 -35.86
C GLY A 899 -50.14 16.27 -36.91
N HIS A 900 -51.28 16.22 -37.59
CA HIS A 900 -51.68 17.18 -38.64
C HIS A 900 -53.19 17.47 -38.64
N TYR A 901 -53.59 18.58 -39.26
CA TYR A 901 -54.97 18.89 -39.62
C TYR A 901 -55.01 19.57 -40.99
N GLN A 902 -55.86 19.11 -41.90
CA GLN A 902 -55.98 19.60 -43.29
C GLN A 902 -54.63 19.71 -44.04
N GLY A 903 -53.72 18.74 -43.84
CA GLY A 903 -52.39 18.73 -44.47
C GLY A 903 -51.35 19.65 -43.80
N VAL A 904 -51.73 20.43 -42.78
CA VAL A 904 -50.79 21.25 -42.00
C VAL A 904 -50.23 20.45 -40.84
N LYS A 905 -48.91 20.36 -40.73
CA LYS A 905 -48.21 19.72 -39.61
C LYS A 905 -48.37 20.55 -38.35
N LEU A 906 -49.04 19.99 -37.34
CA LEU A 906 -49.29 20.66 -36.05
C LEU A 906 -48.17 20.37 -35.04
N VAL A 907 -47.67 19.13 -35.05
CA VAL A 907 -46.66 18.64 -34.09
C VAL A 907 -45.27 18.60 -34.73
N MET A 908 -44.34 19.41 -34.23
CA MET A 908 -43.04 19.73 -34.85
C MET A 908 -41.86 18.83 -34.44
N ASP A 909 -42.10 17.59 -34.01
CA ASP A 909 -41.01 16.66 -33.72
C ASP A 909 -40.13 16.38 -34.95
N LYS A 910 -38.83 16.16 -34.69
CA LYS A 910 -37.86 15.74 -35.71
C LYS A 910 -38.19 14.33 -36.18
N ASN A 911 -38.72 14.19 -37.39
CA ASN A 911 -38.93 12.90 -38.01
C ASN A 911 -37.70 12.50 -38.82
N TYR A 912 -37.27 11.24 -38.69
CA TYR A 912 -36.34 10.59 -39.61
C TYR A 912 -37.17 10.04 -40.80
N GLY A 913 -37.63 10.91 -41.71
CA GLY A 913 -38.38 10.57 -42.93
C GLY A 913 -39.59 11.49 -43.23
N ASP A 914 -40.18 11.35 -44.43
CA ASP A 914 -41.27 12.20 -44.99
C ASP A 914 -42.66 12.02 -44.32
N GLY A 915 -42.76 11.24 -43.24
CA GLY A 915 -44.02 11.00 -42.53
C GLY A 915 -44.30 12.04 -41.43
N TYR A 916 -45.55 12.08 -40.94
CA TYR A 916 -45.94 12.85 -39.75
C TYR A 916 -45.57 12.10 -38.46
N ALA A 917 -45.32 12.83 -37.37
CA ALA A 917 -44.95 12.23 -36.08
C ALA A 917 -46.20 11.62 -35.44
N LEU A 918 -46.37 10.30 -35.52
CA LEU A 918 -47.56 9.61 -34.99
C LEU A 918 -47.47 9.44 -33.46
N TRP A 919 -48.33 10.13 -32.71
CA TRP A 919 -48.43 9.90 -31.26
C TRP A 919 -49.21 8.61 -30.98
N THR A 920 -48.58 7.66 -30.29
CA THR A 920 -49.22 6.41 -29.87
C THR A 920 -49.48 6.41 -28.36
N PRO A 921 -50.72 6.63 -27.88
CA PRO A 921 -50.99 6.61 -26.45
C PRO A 921 -50.79 5.22 -25.85
N ASN A 922 -50.38 5.18 -24.58
CA ASN A 922 -50.39 3.93 -23.82
C ASN A 922 -51.83 3.45 -23.55
N LYS A 923 -52.01 2.15 -23.26
CA LYS A 923 -53.33 1.52 -23.09
C LYS A 923 -54.21 2.22 -22.03
N LYS A 924 -53.61 2.70 -20.93
CA LYS A 924 -54.33 3.39 -19.85
C LYS A 924 -54.86 4.76 -20.29
N THR A 925 -54.02 5.51 -21.00
CA THR A 925 -54.35 6.84 -21.53
C THR A 925 -55.44 6.74 -22.58
N PHE A 926 -55.28 5.84 -23.54
CA PHE A 926 -56.30 5.54 -24.55
C PHE A 926 -57.63 5.15 -23.90
N HIS A 927 -57.63 4.17 -22.99
CA HIS A 927 -58.87 3.69 -22.37
C HIS A 927 -59.60 4.79 -21.60
N LYS A 928 -58.87 5.72 -20.96
CA LYS A 928 -59.47 6.85 -20.25
C LYS A 928 -60.08 7.90 -21.21
N ILE A 929 -59.39 8.22 -22.30
CA ILE A 929 -59.93 9.12 -23.36
C ILE A 929 -61.19 8.50 -23.98
N TRP A 930 -61.10 7.24 -24.38
CA TRP A 930 -62.20 6.49 -24.99
C TRP A 930 -63.40 6.36 -24.05
N LYS A 931 -63.20 5.90 -22.80
CA LYS A 931 -64.29 5.72 -21.83
C LYS A 931 -65.04 7.01 -21.54
N ASN A 932 -64.34 8.14 -21.48
CA ASN A 932 -64.94 9.43 -21.11
C ASN A 932 -65.61 10.16 -22.29
N ASN A 933 -65.34 9.74 -23.54
CA ASN A 933 -65.89 10.35 -24.75
C ASN A 933 -66.50 9.30 -25.69
N MET A 934 -66.88 8.12 -25.18
CA MET A 934 -67.25 6.97 -26.00
C MET A 934 -68.41 7.27 -26.96
N GLU A 935 -69.35 8.10 -26.50
CA GLU A 935 -70.53 8.53 -27.25
C GLU A 935 -70.20 9.43 -28.46
N SER A 936 -68.98 9.96 -28.54
CA SER A 936 -68.55 10.87 -29.61
C SER A 936 -68.30 10.19 -30.96
N GLY A 937 -68.42 8.86 -31.07
CA GLY A 937 -68.24 8.18 -32.37
C GLY A 937 -68.45 6.67 -32.35
N THR A 938 -68.58 6.12 -33.54
CA THR A 938 -68.69 4.67 -33.81
C THR A 938 -67.36 3.94 -33.61
N MET A 939 -67.41 2.61 -33.52
CA MET A 939 -66.22 1.75 -33.39
C MET A 939 -65.18 2.02 -34.50
N GLU A 940 -65.63 2.19 -35.75
CA GLU A 940 -64.74 2.43 -36.89
C GLU A 940 -64.10 3.83 -36.84
N GLN A 941 -64.85 4.84 -36.40
CA GLN A 941 -64.31 6.19 -36.19
C GLN A 941 -63.23 6.23 -35.09
N TRP A 942 -63.39 5.44 -34.02
CA TRP A 942 -62.36 5.32 -32.97
C TRP A 942 -61.12 4.55 -33.44
N LYS A 943 -61.30 3.53 -34.31
CA LYS A 943 -60.18 2.81 -34.95
C LYS A 943 -59.38 3.75 -35.85
N GLU A 944 -60.08 4.59 -36.61
CA GLU A 944 -59.45 5.61 -37.46
C GLU A 944 -58.67 6.63 -36.62
N ALA A 945 -59.23 7.10 -35.49
CA ALA A 945 -58.54 8.03 -34.60
C ALA A 945 -57.33 7.42 -33.88
N PHE A 946 -57.34 6.11 -33.59
CA PHE A 946 -56.24 5.39 -32.94
C PHE A 946 -55.89 4.07 -33.66
N PRO A 947 -55.22 4.12 -34.83
CA PRO A 947 -54.96 2.94 -35.66
C PRO A 947 -54.15 1.85 -34.93
N THR A 948 -53.25 2.25 -34.03
CA THR A 948 -52.42 1.32 -33.24
C THR A 948 -53.17 0.64 -32.09
N LYS A 949 -54.48 0.93 -31.91
CA LYS A 949 -55.33 0.40 -30.85
C LYS A 949 -56.58 -0.33 -31.37
N SER A 950 -56.67 -0.58 -32.68
CA SER A 950 -57.84 -1.20 -33.31
C SER A 950 -58.29 -2.51 -32.65
N GLU A 951 -57.38 -3.45 -32.39
CA GLU A 951 -57.72 -4.70 -31.69
C GLU A 951 -58.26 -4.48 -30.26
N HIS A 952 -57.77 -3.44 -29.58
CA HIS A 952 -58.22 -3.13 -28.22
C HIS A 952 -59.63 -2.54 -28.24
N ILE A 953 -59.92 -1.68 -29.22
CA ILE A 953 -61.23 -1.09 -29.46
C ILE A 953 -62.26 -2.20 -29.74
N GLU A 954 -61.97 -3.10 -30.69
CA GLU A 954 -62.85 -4.23 -31.01
C GLU A 954 -63.18 -5.08 -29.79
N LYS A 955 -62.17 -5.41 -28.97
CA LYS A 955 -62.36 -6.17 -27.73
C LYS A 955 -63.24 -5.44 -26.71
N GLN A 956 -63.19 -4.10 -26.65
CA GLN A 956 -64.08 -3.35 -25.75
C GLN A 956 -65.52 -3.30 -26.28
N TYR A 957 -65.72 -3.07 -27.58
CA TYR A 957 -67.07 -3.06 -28.17
C TYR A 957 -67.75 -4.44 -28.14
N ARG A 958 -67.03 -5.53 -28.43
CA ARG A 958 -67.57 -6.91 -28.30
C ARG A 958 -68.01 -7.24 -26.88
N ARG A 959 -67.25 -6.77 -25.87
CA ARG A 959 -67.62 -6.92 -24.45
C ARG A 959 -68.90 -6.17 -24.09
N MET A 960 -69.13 -4.99 -24.66
CA MET A 960 -70.35 -4.22 -24.42
C MET A 960 -71.56 -4.80 -25.16
N ALA A 961 -71.34 -5.46 -26.30
CA ALA A 961 -72.37 -6.18 -27.05
C ALA A 961 -72.76 -7.54 -26.43
N GLY A 962 -72.19 -7.91 -25.27
CA GLY A 962 -72.48 -9.19 -24.60
C GLY A 962 -71.78 -10.42 -25.19
N GLU A 963 -70.90 -10.24 -26.17
CA GLU A 963 -70.15 -11.35 -26.77
C GLU A 963 -68.95 -11.77 -25.91
N PHE A 964 -68.83 -13.07 -25.64
CA PHE A 964 -67.75 -13.63 -24.84
C PHE A 964 -66.42 -13.63 -25.60
N VAL A 965 -65.42 -12.91 -25.09
CA VAL A 965 -64.07 -12.89 -25.65
C VAL A 965 -63.14 -13.77 -24.79
N PRO A 966 -62.64 -14.91 -25.30
CA PRO A 966 -61.79 -15.82 -24.51
C PRO A 966 -60.48 -15.14 -24.07
N TYR A 967 -60.06 -15.39 -22.83
CA TYR A 967 -58.85 -14.80 -22.26
C TYR A 967 -57.59 -15.41 -22.88
N SER A 968 -56.80 -14.60 -23.57
CA SER A 968 -55.54 -15.03 -24.21
C SER A 968 -54.40 -15.48 -23.25
N LYS A 969 -54.57 -15.44 -21.92
CA LYS A 969 -53.64 -16.02 -20.93
C LYS A 969 -54.38 -16.43 -19.65
N PRO A 970 -54.16 -17.64 -19.10
CA PRO A 970 -54.80 -18.06 -17.84
C PRO A 970 -54.26 -17.25 -16.65
N LYS A 971 -55.16 -16.87 -15.73
CA LYS A 971 -54.78 -16.39 -14.38
C LYS A 971 -54.22 -17.59 -13.62
N LYS A 972 -53.08 -17.41 -12.95
CA LYS A 972 -52.26 -18.48 -12.34
C LYS A 972 -52.94 -19.37 -11.28
N ASN A 973 -54.19 -19.13 -10.89
CA ASN A 973 -54.84 -19.78 -9.73
C ASN A 973 -56.26 -20.31 -10.01
N VAL A 974 -56.58 -20.77 -11.22
CA VAL A 974 -57.83 -21.51 -11.46
C VAL A 974 -57.46 -22.91 -11.96
N VAL A 975 -57.63 -23.92 -11.11
CA VAL A 975 -57.50 -25.33 -11.49
C VAL A 975 -58.84 -25.74 -12.09
N ASP A 976 -58.93 -25.71 -13.42
CA ASP A 976 -60.05 -26.30 -14.16
C ASP A 976 -59.61 -27.68 -14.69
N PRO A 977 -60.33 -28.78 -14.37
CA PRO A 977 -59.96 -30.14 -14.77
C PRO A 977 -60.00 -30.43 -16.28
N ARG A 978 -60.40 -29.49 -17.15
CA ARG A 978 -60.69 -29.77 -18.57
C ARG A 978 -59.63 -29.34 -19.58
N HIS A 979 -58.46 -28.88 -19.15
CA HIS A 979 -57.39 -28.44 -20.05
C HIS A 979 -56.15 -29.34 -19.98
N TRP A 980 -56.25 -30.51 -20.60
CA TRP A 980 -55.07 -31.23 -21.09
C TRP A 980 -55.22 -31.40 -22.59
N GLU A 981 -54.38 -30.73 -23.38
CA GLU A 981 -53.72 -31.36 -24.53
C GLU A 981 -52.56 -30.49 -25.04
N MET A 982 -51.50 -31.20 -25.37
CA MET A 982 -50.15 -30.75 -25.67
C MET A 982 -50.05 -29.85 -26.91
N LYS A 983 -49.08 -28.92 -26.93
CA LYS A 983 -48.14 -28.79 -28.08
C LYS A 983 -46.91 -27.90 -27.78
N ASN A 984 -45.79 -28.62 -27.74
CA ASN A 984 -44.40 -28.35 -28.10
C ASN A 984 -43.82 -26.92 -28.19
N LYS A 985 -42.66 -26.82 -27.53
CA LYS A 985 -41.64 -25.77 -27.60
C LYS A 985 -41.07 -25.61 -29.01
N GLU A 986 -40.88 -24.36 -29.43
CA GLU A 986 -39.71 -23.97 -30.24
C GLU A 986 -39.27 -22.54 -29.89
N GLN A 987 -37.97 -22.31 -30.09
CA GLN A 987 -37.08 -21.44 -29.32
C GLN A 987 -37.19 -19.94 -29.65
N LYS A 988 -36.95 -19.07 -28.66
CA LYS A 988 -36.49 -17.68 -28.89
C LYS A 988 -35.25 -17.35 -28.07
N VAL A 989 -34.19 -17.01 -28.80
CA VAL A 989 -32.86 -16.59 -28.37
C VAL A 989 -32.91 -15.34 -27.48
N PRO A 990 -32.09 -15.22 -26.42
CA PRO A 990 -32.06 -14.02 -25.57
C PRO A 990 -31.28 -12.88 -26.23
N ARG A 991 -31.85 -11.66 -26.24
CA ARG A 991 -31.11 -10.44 -26.61
C ARG A 991 -30.20 -9.98 -25.46
N PRO A 992 -29.03 -9.38 -25.74
CA PRO A 992 -28.07 -8.97 -24.71
C PRO A 992 -28.63 -7.77 -23.91
N LYS A 993 -28.44 -7.79 -22.59
CA LYS A 993 -28.74 -6.63 -21.72
C LYS A 993 -27.55 -5.67 -21.72
N ALA A 994 -27.80 -4.43 -22.12
CA ALA A 994 -26.85 -3.33 -22.00
C ALA A 994 -26.45 -3.10 -20.53
N VAL A 995 -25.13 -3.08 -20.30
CA VAL A 995 -24.45 -2.79 -19.04
C VAL A 995 -24.55 -1.28 -18.79
N GLY A 996 -25.41 -0.84 -17.87
CA GLY A 996 -25.53 0.60 -17.57
C GLY A 996 -26.18 0.99 -16.24
N ASN A 997 -26.84 0.09 -15.52
CA ASN A 997 -27.66 0.48 -14.35
C ASN A 997 -27.23 -0.09 -12.99
N LYS A 998 -26.05 -0.70 -12.85
CA LYS A 998 -25.58 -1.23 -11.56
C LYS A 998 -25.00 -0.17 -10.60
N ARG A 999 -24.53 0.99 -11.07
CA ARG A 999 -23.88 2.01 -10.22
C ARG A 999 -24.86 2.87 -9.40
N LYS A 1000 -26.08 3.13 -9.90
CA LYS A 1000 -27.08 3.97 -9.20
C LYS A 1000 -27.79 3.27 -8.03
N ASN A 1001 -27.83 1.93 -8.01
CA ASN A 1001 -28.49 1.17 -6.94
C ASN A 1001 -27.57 0.92 -5.72
N LEU A 1002 -26.24 0.91 -5.87
CA LEU A 1002 -25.32 0.79 -4.72
C LEU A 1002 -25.26 2.07 -3.87
N VAL A 1003 -25.35 3.25 -4.50
CA VAL A 1003 -25.33 4.55 -3.79
C VAL A 1003 -26.61 4.78 -2.98
N LYS A 1004 -27.76 4.29 -3.45
CA LYS A 1004 -29.02 4.32 -2.70
C LYS A 1004 -29.05 3.36 -1.51
N LYS A 1005 -28.38 2.22 -1.59
CA LYS A 1005 -28.33 1.24 -0.49
C LYS A 1005 -27.44 1.73 0.67
N ARG A 1006 -26.28 2.33 0.38
CA ARG A 1006 -25.39 2.93 1.41
C ARG A 1006 -26.01 4.13 2.15
N LYS A 1007 -26.88 4.93 1.52
CA LYS A 1007 -27.58 6.05 2.18
C LYS A 1007 -28.72 5.60 3.13
N ILE A 1008 -29.24 4.39 2.98
CA ILE A 1008 -30.30 3.85 3.86
C ILE A 1008 -29.69 3.23 5.13
N ASP A 1009 -28.54 2.57 5.02
CA ASP A 1009 -27.86 1.96 6.18
C ASP A 1009 -27.26 3.00 7.13
N ASN A 1010 -26.75 4.12 6.62
CA ASN A 1010 -26.25 5.22 7.46
C ASN A 1010 -27.35 6.02 8.19
N ARG A 1011 -28.61 5.94 7.75
CA ARG A 1011 -29.73 6.59 8.45
C ARG A 1011 -30.30 5.77 9.61
N LYS A 1012 -30.05 4.45 9.66
CA LYS A 1012 -30.50 3.59 10.76
C LYS A 1012 -29.58 3.60 11.99
N LYS A 1013 -28.30 3.99 11.85
CA LYS A 1013 -27.35 4.07 12.98
C LYS A 1013 -27.42 5.36 13.82
N LYS A 1014 -28.20 6.38 13.41
CA LYS A 1014 -28.27 7.71 14.10
C LYS A 1014 -29.56 7.96 14.92
N ARG A 1015 -30.37 6.95 15.22
CA ARG A 1015 -31.58 7.13 16.06
C ARG A 1015 -31.71 6.01 17.11
N ALA A 1016 -31.11 6.22 18.27
CA ALA A 1016 -31.55 5.65 19.53
C ALA A 1016 -31.19 6.63 20.67
N PRO A 1017 -32.15 7.15 21.46
CA PRO A 1017 -31.86 7.89 22.67
C PRO A 1017 -31.79 6.94 23.88
N GLY A 1018 -30.92 7.25 24.84
CA GLY A 1018 -30.76 6.49 26.09
C GLY A 1018 -31.56 7.04 27.28
N ARG A 1019 -31.75 6.19 28.31
CA ARG A 1019 -31.57 6.40 29.77
C ARG A 1019 -32.29 5.28 30.56
N ARG A 1020 -31.51 4.44 31.29
CA ARG A 1020 -31.25 4.40 32.75
C ARG A 1020 -32.24 3.57 33.57
N ALA A 1021 -31.74 2.54 34.26
CA ALA A 1021 -32.04 2.25 35.66
C ALA A 1021 -30.93 1.37 36.27
N HIS A 1022 -30.68 1.63 37.55
CA HIS A 1022 -29.68 1.04 38.44
C HIS A 1022 -29.85 -0.46 38.65
N GLU A 1023 -28.74 -1.19 38.84
CA GLU A 1023 -28.62 -2.18 39.92
C GLU A 1023 -27.14 -2.41 40.27
N ARG A 1024 -26.84 -2.28 41.57
CA ARG A 1024 -25.56 -2.61 42.20
C ARG A 1024 -25.48 -4.13 42.35
N VAL A 1025 -24.37 -4.73 41.94
CA VAL A 1025 -23.89 -5.98 42.52
C VAL A 1025 -22.38 -5.86 42.71
N GLU A 1026 -21.98 -5.86 43.98
CA GLU A 1026 -20.62 -6.03 44.46
C GLU A 1026 -20.17 -7.47 44.17
N TYR A 1027 -18.98 -7.67 43.59
CA TYR A 1027 -18.17 -8.86 43.87
C TYR A 1027 -16.68 -8.51 43.89
N ALA A 1028 -16.02 -9.09 44.87
CA ALA A 1028 -14.74 -8.75 45.48
C ALA A 1028 -13.49 -8.98 44.60
N PRO A 1029 -12.35 -8.35 44.94
CA PRO A 1029 -11.06 -8.63 44.32
C PRO A 1029 -10.47 -9.95 44.84
N ALA A 1030 -10.08 -10.83 43.92
CA ALA A 1030 -9.31 -12.02 44.26
C ALA A 1030 -7.87 -11.63 44.62
N GLN A 1031 -7.45 -12.01 45.83
CA GLN A 1031 -6.07 -11.91 46.30
C GLN A 1031 -5.15 -12.91 45.57
N PRO A 1032 -3.84 -12.58 45.41
CA PRO A 1032 -2.85 -13.51 44.92
C PRO A 1032 -2.33 -14.39 46.07
N GLN A 1033 -2.39 -15.72 45.90
CA GLN A 1033 -1.68 -16.67 46.76
C GLN A 1033 -0.40 -17.17 46.07
N ASN A 1034 0.71 -16.55 46.46
CA ASN A 1034 1.97 -17.13 46.97
C ASN A 1034 2.52 -18.49 46.45
N LYS A 1035 3.85 -18.44 46.20
CA LYS A 1035 4.92 -19.47 46.20
C LYS A 1035 5.13 -20.25 44.89
N GLY A 1036 6.33 -20.35 44.32
CA GLY A 1036 7.65 -19.86 44.73
C GLY A 1036 8.79 -20.43 43.85
N LEU A 1037 10.00 -19.93 44.12
CA LEU A 1037 11.33 -20.42 43.70
C LEU A 1037 11.72 -20.27 42.22
N PHE A 1038 12.49 -19.23 41.90
CA PHE A 1038 13.96 -19.33 41.74
C PHE A 1038 14.54 -17.91 41.58
N ASP A 1039 14.89 -17.32 42.73
CA ASP A 1039 15.94 -16.30 42.81
C ASP A 1039 17.27 -17.04 42.93
N ARG A 1040 18.24 -16.73 42.06
CA ARG A 1040 19.68 -16.56 42.35
C ARG A 1040 20.52 -16.68 41.07
N CYS A 1041 21.24 -15.59 40.78
CA CYS A 1041 22.62 -15.51 40.30
C CYS A 1041 22.81 -14.53 39.11
N ARG A 1042 22.86 -13.24 39.43
CA ARG A 1042 24.05 -12.41 39.12
C ARG A 1042 24.84 -12.30 40.43
N PRO A 1043 26.19 -12.24 40.44
CA PRO A 1043 27.00 -11.46 39.50
C PRO A 1043 28.21 -12.20 38.91
N PHE A 1044 28.61 -11.84 37.69
CA PHE A 1044 29.94 -11.30 37.32
C PHE A 1044 29.86 -10.71 35.93
#